data_AF-A0A6H5JMT7-F1
#
_entry.id   AF-A0A6H5JMT7-F1
#
_cell.length_a   1.000
_cell.length_b   1.000
_cell.length_c   1.000
_cell.angle_alpha   90.00
_cell.angle_beta   90.00
_cell.angle_gamma   90.00
#
_symmetry.space_group_name_H-M   'P 1'
#
loop_
_entity.id
_entity.type
_entity.pdbx_description
1 polymer ?
#
loop_
_entity_poly.entity_id
_entity_poly.type
_entity_poly.pdbx_seq_one_letter_code
_entity_poly.pdbx_strand_id
1 'polypeptide(L)'
;MTSALCRYPSCAQKNFLETLGVCDPGSVPLFEIQHVGVEHSAVEQRHLGSGAYGCTCAHGDQKEGSLCCNRRDSQREGQDGEANLANMLRAKEAALAVREATVAAREAAMAEAEKAAQEKQQQQGPEVDTRTPEQEAREQQAAQQRDDLAPKTGSLLDISQSRSILLTYFELVQSGVEPNKAVQRTAATLRVGKDKVFKVRAHWWEKTELLASSAEGRGVSSGKDGRKLLDDVQCASLRAFISDKHENGQQVFRRTVREWIKERCNKDLSNRAVGGLLYRIGYRRRRGRIKIPPLNDDRKARIRRFLVEMSAALTQEEKEEAVIVYMDESFCHQLHGSAYSYFLTDDNGVVQDGMGRTSGKGLRMIMVHAITKGGALAAVDENNFPIPEGWFKPKDKGKGRQGAGSMGTEETAEMLWQAKRATGDYHDAMTDKMFMEWLERRLAPAFKAKYGNKKMIFVLDNASYHHGYDAEVGVPESNSKGYNTGLLRKYKCRKITVEREVTGSAGVRSKTYTFQVPATGTFPQANSKCGKGVSGPEVALATRAFFQLKHPTKLMEKVETFMNGRGWRLIWTPPYMPSFQPIELFWQHGKQYVSFNFKTKRTMAEVWAQVRKGWYGDPTWEGQEGGWKPADCSKLVAHAVKEMNKWVASDPVLRGQMGALEEIPESYEDDAPGHNDIVHDDGVEAQEQLELSAEFMECMGDEDADGDAEV
;
A
#
# COMPACT_ATOMS: atom_id res chain seq x y z
N MET A 1 -43.07 -49.20 -14.61
CA MET A 1 -44.12 -48.30 -14.11
C MET A 1 -43.48 -46.94 -13.87
N THR A 2 -43.82 -45.83 -14.50
CA THR A 2 -44.65 -45.55 -15.68
C THR A 2 -44.34 -44.10 -16.01
N SER A 3 -44.27 -43.80 -17.30
CA SER A 3 -44.21 -42.44 -17.82
C SER A 3 -45.26 -41.53 -17.16
N ALA A 4 -44.86 -40.34 -16.73
CA ALA A 4 -45.76 -39.21 -16.61
C ALA A 4 -45.11 -38.01 -17.31
N LEU A 5 -45.07 -38.11 -18.64
CA LEU A 5 -44.93 -36.96 -19.53
C LEU A 5 -45.97 -35.92 -19.12
N CYS A 6 -45.50 -34.76 -18.66
CA CYS A 6 -46.35 -33.60 -18.44
C CYS A 6 -46.82 -33.11 -19.82
N ARG A 7 -47.94 -33.67 -20.29
CA ARG A 7 -48.68 -33.19 -21.45
C ARG A 7 -49.31 -31.85 -21.05
N TYR A 8 -48.89 -30.77 -21.69
CA TYR A 8 -49.55 -29.48 -21.60
C TYR A 8 -50.97 -29.59 -22.19
N PRO A 9 -52.05 -29.34 -21.43
CA PRO A 9 -53.38 -29.33 -21.98
C PRO A 9 -53.65 -27.98 -22.65
N SER A 10 -54.08 -28.01 -23.92
CA SER A 10 -54.54 -26.84 -24.70
C SER A 10 -55.70 -26.06 -24.06
N CYS A 11 -56.30 -26.60 -23.00
CA CYS A 11 -57.40 -26.01 -22.26
C CYS A 11 -56.99 -24.75 -21.45
N ALA A 12 -55.75 -24.70 -20.93
CA ALA A 12 -55.29 -23.57 -20.12
C ALA A 12 -55.09 -22.27 -20.92
N GLN A 13 -54.80 -22.38 -22.23
CA GLN A 13 -54.65 -21.25 -23.15
C GLN A 13 -55.99 -20.58 -23.48
N LYS A 14 -57.10 -21.34 -23.46
CA LYS A 14 -58.44 -20.84 -23.78
C LYS A 14 -58.99 -19.96 -22.66
N ASN A 15 -58.82 -20.37 -21.40
CA ASN A 15 -59.18 -19.55 -20.22
C ASN A 15 -58.35 -18.26 -20.11
N PHE A 16 -57.11 -18.25 -20.62
CA PHE A 16 -56.23 -17.07 -20.57
C PHE A 16 -56.76 -15.89 -21.39
N LEU A 17 -57.28 -16.15 -22.60
CA LEU A 17 -57.78 -15.09 -23.49
C LEU A 17 -59.14 -14.52 -23.03
N GLU A 18 -60.02 -15.35 -22.46
CA GLU A 18 -61.30 -14.92 -21.89
C GLU A 18 -61.12 -14.04 -20.64
N THR A 19 -60.14 -14.36 -19.78
CA THR A 19 -59.84 -13.57 -18.56
C THR A 19 -59.24 -12.19 -18.88
N LEU A 20 -58.74 -11.97 -20.11
CA LEU A 20 -58.10 -10.73 -20.54
C LEU A 20 -59.01 -9.79 -21.34
N GLY A 21 -60.27 -10.16 -21.61
CA GLY A 21 -61.27 -9.31 -22.25
C GLY A 21 -61.05 -9.05 -23.75
N VAL A 22 -60.41 -9.97 -24.47
CA VAL A 22 -60.14 -9.81 -25.91
C VAL A 22 -61.19 -10.58 -26.73
N CYS A 23 -62.08 -9.85 -27.42
CA CYS A 23 -63.04 -10.43 -28.38
C CYS A 23 -62.37 -10.60 -29.75
N ASP A 24 -62.30 -11.85 -30.26
CA ASP A 24 -62.72 -12.33 -31.61
C ASP A 24 -61.96 -13.62 -32.00
N PRO A 25 -62.64 -14.76 -32.30
CA PRO A 25 -61.99 -16.02 -32.65
C PRO A 25 -62.00 -16.26 -34.16
N GLY A 26 -60.90 -15.99 -34.86
CA GLY A 26 -60.83 -16.20 -36.30
C GLY A 26 -59.43 -16.36 -36.83
N SER A 27 -58.93 -17.60 -36.81
CA SER A 27 -57.88 -18.21 -37.65
C SER A 27 -56.72 -18.81 -36.86
N VAL A 28 -56.84 -20.09 -36.51
CA VAL A 28 -55.67 -20.93 -36.19
C VAL A 28 -55.81 -22.23 -36.98
N PRO A 29 -54.93 -22.53 -37.95
CA PRO A 29 -54.94 -23.82 -38.63
C PRO A 29 -54.42 -24.91 -37.67
N LEU A 30 -55.17 -26.01 -37.59
CA LEU A 30 -54.73 -27.27 -37.01
C LEU A 30 -53.58 -27.83 -37.87
N PHE A 31 -52.36 -27.88 -37.32
CA PHE A 31 -51.26 -28.62 -37.94
C PHE A 31 -51.05 -29.96 -37.21
N GLU A 32 -51.24 -31.02 -37.97
CA GLU A 32 -51.03 -32.42 -37.65
C GLU A 32 -49.51 -32.70 -37.63
N ILE A 33 -48.98 -33.22 -36.51
CA ILE A 33 -47.57 -33.59 -36.42
C ILE A 33 -47.39 -34.98 -37.04
N GLN A 34 -46.78 -35.04 -38.23
CA GLN A 34 -46.29 -36.29 -38.81
C GLN A 34 -45.08 -36.81 -38.04
N HIS A 35 -45.17 -38.08 -37.61
CA HIS A 35 -44.06 -38.88 -37.14
C HIS A 35 -43.08 -39.18 -38.29
N VAL A 36 -41.79 -38.93 -38.09
CA VAL A 36 -40.73 -39.58 -38.87
C VAL A 36 -39.72 -40.19 -37.89
N GLY A 37 -39.60 -41.51 -37.99
CA GLY A 37 -38.77 -42.36 -37.15
C GLY A 37 -37.28 -42.23 -37.46
N VAL A 38 -36.47 -42.54 -36.45
CA VAL A 38 -35.02 -42.68 -36.57
C VAL A 38 -34.72 -44.17 -36.73
N GLU A 39 -34.25 -44.57 -37.91
CA GLU A 39 -33.67 -45.90 -38.13
C GLU A 39 -32.19 -45.92 -37.73
N HIS A 40 -31.82 -47.08 -37.18
CA HIS A 40 -30.49 -47.50 -36.77
C HIS A 40 -29.58 -47.80 -37.97
N SER A 41 -28.27 -47.52 -37.84
CA SER A 41 -27.25 -48.42 -38.37
C SER A 41 -26.00 -48.45 -37.48
N ALA A 42 -25.53 -49.66 -37.22
CA ALA A 42 -24.54 -50.07 -36.25
C ALA A 42 -23.08 -49.80 -36.65
N VAL A 43 -22.19 -49.71 -35.65
CA VAL A 43 -20.85 -50.31 -35.71
C VAL A 43 -20.51 -50.90 -34.33
N GLU A 44 -20.06 -52.15 -34.34
CA GLU A 44 -19.75 -53.04 -33.23
C GLU A 44 -18.54 -52.64 -32.38
N GLN A 45 -18.74 -52.80 -31.07
CA GLN A 45 -17.94 -53.51 -30.06
C GLN A 45 -16.39 -53.53 -30.14
N ARG A 46 -15.76 -53.16 -29.02
CA ARG A 46 -14.93 -54.06 -28.19
C ARG A 46 -14.76 -53.51 -26.76
N HIS A 47 -15.44 -54.17 -25.81
CA HIS A 47 -14.92 -54.79 -24.56
C HIS A 47 -13.56 -54.31 -24.02
N LEU A 48 -13.29 -54.09 -22.72
CA LEU A 48 -13.82 -54.45 -21.38
C LEU A 48 -13.28 -53.34 -20.43
N GLY A 49 -13.80 -53.01 -19.25
CA GLY A 49 -14.30 -53.83 -18.15
C GLY A 49 -13.96 -53.07 -16.86
N SER A 50 -14.99 -52.84 -16.07
CA SER A 50 -15.08 -52.05 -14.84
C SER A 50 -14.47 -52.68 -13.59
N GLY A 51 -14.24 -51.84 -12.56
CA GLY A 51 -14.36 -52.20 -11.14
C GLY A 51 -13.02 -52.17 -10.40
N ALA A 52 -12.68 -51.17 -9.58
CA ALA A 52 -13.27 -50.75 -8.29
C ALA A 52 -12.92 -51.67 -7.10
N TYR A 53 -12.59 -51.02 -5.97
CA TYR A 53 -12.34 -51.54 -4.61
C TYR A 53 -10.99 -52.27 -4.43
N GLY A 54 -10.30 -52.20 -3.30
CA GLY A 54 -10.61 -51.65 -1.98
C GLY A 54 -9.41 -51.86 -1.05
N CYS A 55 -9.40 -51.11 0.03
CA CYS A 55 -8.42 -51.11 1.11
C CYS A 55 -8.45 -52.40 1.94
N THR A 56 -7.29 -52.96 2.32
CA THR A 56 -7.14 -53.77 3.55
C THR A 56 -5.70 -53.72 4.08
N CYS A 57 -5.57 -53.36 5.36
CA CYS A 57 -4.40 -53.56 6.21
C CYS A 57 -4.31 -55.03 6.67
N ALA A 58 -3.10 -55.55 6.94
CA ALA A 58 -2.74 -56.22 8.21
C ALA A 58 -1.44 -57.06 8.13
N HIS A 59 -0.55 -56.78 9.10
CA HIS A 59 0.22 -57.71 9.96
C HIS A 59 1.20 -58.76 9.39
N GLY A 60 2.40 -58.77 10.00
CA GLY A 60 2.97 -60.01 10.56
C GLY A 60 4.45 -60.29 10.28
N ASP A 61 5.28 -60.15 11.34
CA ASP A 61 6.44 -61.00 11.69
C ASP A 61 7.68 -61.04 10.77
N GLN A 62 8.94 -61.29 11.20
CA GLN A 62 9.66 -61.31 12.48
C GLN A 62 11.17 -61.40 12.13
N LYS A 63 12.02 -60.82 13.00
CA LYS A 63 13.34 -61.29 13.48
C LYS A 63 14.61 -61.37 12.60
N GLU A 64 15.67 -60.82 13.25
CA GLU A 64 17.07 -61.28 13.35
C GLU A 64 17.89 -61.27 12.03
N GLY A 65 19.05 -60.63 11.86
CA GLY A 65 20.11 -60.20 12.78
C GLY A 65 21.43 -60.75 12.20
N SER A 66 22.35 -59.91 11.71
CA SER A 66 23.79 -60.21 11.62
C SER A 66 24.59 -59.03 11.03
N LEU A 67 25.65 -58.64 11.73
CA LEU A 67 26.74 -57.77 11.28
C LEU A 67 27.72 -58.58 10.41
N CYS A 68 28.11 -58.09 9.23
CA CYS A 68 29.52 -58.08 8.81
C CYS A 68 29.79 -57.21 7.56
N CYS A 69 30.98 -56.61 7.56
CA CYS A 69 31.56 -55.64 6.63
C CYS A 69 31.72 -56.12 5.17
N ASN A 70 31.59 -55.22 4.18
CA ASN A 70 32.74 -54.57 3.54
C ASN A 70 32.39 -53.74 2.28
N ARG A 71 33.14 -52.64 2.15
CA ARG A 71 33.47 -51.83 0.96
C ARG A 71 33.17 -52.47 -0.40
N ARG A 72 32.29 -51.81 -1.17
CA ARG A 72 32.43 -51.42 -2.59
C ARG A 72 31.05 -50.97 -3.06
N ASP A 73 30.75 -49.67 -3.05
CA ASP A 73 29.64 -49.13 -3.87
C ASP A 73 29.62 -47.59 -3.99
N SER A 74 30.77 -46.92 -3.91
CA SER A 74 30.85 -45.46 -4.06
C SER A 74 31.14 -44.98 -5.50
N GLN A 75 30.87 -45.81 -6.52
CA GLN A 75 31.05 -45.43 -7.93
C GLN A 75 29.81 -45.62 -8.82
N ARG A 76 28.70 -46.17 -8.30
CA ARG A 76 27.44 -46.29 -9.06
C ARG A 76 26.44 -45.16 -8.79
N GLU A 77 26.45 -44.56 -7.60
CA GLU A 77 25.49 -43.48 -7.26
C GLU A 77 25.77 -42.13 -7.96
N GLY A 78 26.96 -41.93 -8.54
CA GLY A 78 27.31 -40.70 -9.26
C GLY A 78 26.78 -40.63 -10.70
N GLN A 79 26.59 -41.78 -11.36
CA GLN A 79 26.13 -41.83 -12.75
C GLN A 79 24.60 -41.75 -12.88
N ASP A 80 23.87 -42.25 -11.89
CA ASP A 80 22.40 -42.22 -11.88
C ASP A 80 21.83 -40.83 -11.53
N GLY A 81 22.58 -40.01 -10.77
CA GLY A 81 22.22 -38.63 -10.43
C GLY A 81 22.32 -37.65 -11.61
N GLU A 82 23.38 -37.75 -12.42
CA GLU A 82 23.55 -36.93 -13.63
C GLU A 82 22.55 -37.33 -14.72
N ALA A 83 22.27 -38.63 -14.89
CA ALA A 83 21.26 -39.11 -15.82
C ALA A 83 19.84 -38.64 -15.44
N ASN A 84 19.50 -38.62 -14.14
CA ASN A 84 18.22 -38.09 -13.66
C ASN A 84 18.09 -36.58 -13.84
N LEU A 85 19.15 -35.81 -13.63
CA LEU A 85 19.14 -34.37 -13.87
C LEU A 85 19.00 -34.04 -15.36
N ALA A 86 19.70 -34.75 -16.24
CA ALA A 86 19.59 -34.59 -17.68
C ALA A 86 18.20 -34.97 -18.22
N ASN A 87 17.55 -35.98 -17.63
CA ASN A 87 16.18 -36.37 -17.98
C ASN A 87 15.15 -35.34 -17.47
N MET A 88 15.34 -34.77 -16.28
CA MET A 88 14.49 -33.67 -15.78
C MET A 88 14.63 -32.40 -16.61
N LEU A 89 15.84 -32.05 -17.04
CA LEU A 89 16.07 -30.88 -17.91
C LEU A 89 15.41 -31.07 -19.27
N ARG A 90 15.55 -32.25 -19.90
CA ARG A 90 14.84 -32.59 -21.15
C ARG A 90 13.32 -32.57 -21.01
N ALA A 91 12.79 -33.08 -19.89
CA ALA A 91 11.35 -33.02 -19.62
C ALA A 91 10.84 -31.57 -19.46
N LYS A 92 11.66 -30.71 -18.84
CA LYS A 92 11.33 -29.28 -18.64
C LYS A 92 11.42 -28.49 -19.95
N GLU A 93 12.39 -28.78 -20.81
CA GLU A 93 12.49 -28.22 -22.16
C GLU A 93 11.33 -28.68 -23.05
N ALA A 94 10.94 -29.96 -22.99
CA ALA A 94 9.77 -30.46 -23.70
C ALA A 94 8.47 -29.78 -23.20
N ALA A 95 8.33 -29.57 -21.90
CA ALA A 95 7.18 -28.85 -21.33
C ALA A 95 7.16 -27.36 -21.73
N LEU A 96 8.34 -26.72 -21.84
CA LEU A 96 8.46 -25.35 -22.33
C LEU A 96 8.06 -25.27 -23.81
N ALA A 97 8.54 -26.19 -24.65
CA ALA A 97 8.21 -26.25 -26.07
C ALA A 97 6.71 -26.51 -26.31
N VAL A 98 6.08 -27.38 -25.53
CA VAL A 98 4.62 -27.59 -25.59
C VAL A 98 3.88 -26.30 -25.22
N ARG A 99 4.34 -25.60 -24.18
CA ARG A 99 3.72 -24.35 -23.74
C ARG A 99 3.89 -23.23 -24.76
N GLU A 100 5.05 -23.11 -25.38
CA GLU A 100 5.32 -22.18 -26.48
C GLU A 100 4.46 -22.49 -27.71
N ALA A 101 4.33 -23.76 -28.09
CA ALA A 101 3.43 -24.19 -29.17
C ALA A 101 1.96 -23.87 -28.85
N THR A 102 1.55 -23.99 -27.58
CA THR A 102 0.17 -23.69 -27.16
C THR A 102 -0.11 -22.18 -27.19
N VAL A 103 0.89 -21.36 -26.84
CA VAL A 103 0.81 -19.90 -26.95
C VAL A 103 0.75 -19.48 -28.42
N ALA A 104 1.62 -20.03 -29.27
CA ALA A 104 1.62 -19.75 -30.70
C ALA A 104 0.29 -20.16 -31.38
N ALA A 105 -0.28 -21.31 -31.01
CA ALA A 105 -1.60 -21.73 -31.51
C ALA A 105 -2.72 -20.79 -31.07
N ARG A 106 -2.64 -20.23 -29.85
CA ARG A 106 -3.62 -19.28 -29.31
C ARG A 106 -3.50 -17.90 -29.96
N GLU A 107 -2.28 -17.44 -30.23
CA GLU A 107 -2.01 -16.21 -30.98
C GLU A 107 -2.51 -16.32 -32.43
N ALA A 108 -2.28 -17.46 -33.09
CA ALA A 108 -2.81 -17.73 -34.43
C ALA A 108 -4.36 -17.73 -34.45
N ALA A 109 -5.00 -18.36 -33.46
CA ALA A 109 -6.46 -18.37 -33.34
C ALA A 109 -7.05 -16.97 -33.07
N MET A 110 -6.36 -16.12 -32.29
CA MET A 110 -6.79 -14.73 -32.10
C MET A 110 -6.63 -13.90 -33.38
N ALA A 111 -5.53 -14.05 -34.11
CA ALA A 111 -5.33 -13.35 -35.39
C ALA A 111 -6.38 -13.75 -36.44
N GLU A 112 -6.76 -15.04 -36.48
CA GLU A 112 -7.81 -15.54 -37.37
C GLU A 112 -9.20 -15.02 -36.96
N ALA A 113 -9.49 -14.94 -35.67
CA ALA A 113 -10.74 -14.36 -35.15
C ALA A 113 -10.83 -12.84 -35.41
N GLU A 114 -9.71 -12.13 -35.30
CA GLU A 114 -9.63 -10.69 -35.56
C GLU A 114 -9.80 -10.37 -37.04
N LYS A 115 -9.22 -11.20 -37.92
CA LYS A 115 -9.42 -11.11 -39.37
C LYS A 115 -10.87 -11.43 -39.77
N ALA A 116 -11.49 -12.45 -39.16
CA ALA A 116 -12.90 -12.77 -39.37
C ALA A 116 -13.84 -11.66 -38.86
N ALA A 117 -13.46 -10.95 -37.79
CA ALA A 117 -14.20 -9.80 -37.28
C ALA A 117 -14.09 -8.59 -38.21
N GLN A 118 -12.89 -8.33 -38.76
CA GLN A 118 -12.66 -7.27 -39.76
C GLN A 118 -13.38 -7.55 -41.08
N GLU A 119 -13.41 -8.81 -41.55
CA GLU A 119 -14.16 -9.23 -42.74
C GLU A 119 -15.68 -9.10 -42.53
N LYS A 120 -16.19 -9.39 -41.32
CA LYS A 120 -17.59 -9.11 -40.95
C LYS A 120 -17.91 -7.62 -40.91
N GLN A 121 -16.99 -6.79 -40.42
CA GLN A 121 -17.16 -5.33 -40.42
C GLN A 121 -17.07 -4.72 -41.82
N GLN A 122 -16.30 -5.30 -42.75
CA GLN A 122 -16.25 -4.85 -44.15
C GLN A 122 -17.46 -5.32 -44.98
N GLN A 123 -18.14 -6.39 -44.57
CA GLN A 123 -19.38 -6.86 -45.20
C GLN A 123 -20.64 -6.17 -44.67
N GLN A 124 -20.55 -5.44 -43.55
CA GLN A 124 -21.61 -4.59 -43.02
C GLN A 124 -21.25 -3.12 -43.29
N GLY A 125 -21.68 -2.61 -44.45
CA GLY A 125 -21.70 -1.16 -44.69
C GLY A 125 -22.56 -0.43 -43.64
N PRO A 126 -22.44 0.90 -43.50
CA PRO A 126 -23.20 1.66 -42.52
C PRO A 126 -24.70 1.40 -42.72
N GLU A 127 -25.35 0.85 -41.69
CA GLU A 127 -26.79 0.66 -41.65
C GLU A 127 -27.44 2.05 -41.71
N VAL A 128 -27.95 2.41 -42.89
CA VAL A 128 -28.80 3.58 -43.04
C VAL A 128 -30.10 3.27 -42.33
N ASP A 129 -30.39 4.03 -41.29
CA ASP A 129 -31.65 3.94 -40.57
C ASP A 129 -32.80 4.26 -41.52
N THR A 130 -33.53 3.22 -41.91
CA THR A 130 -34.67 3.31 -42.83
C THR A 130 -36.00 3.37 -42.08
N ARG A 131 -35.97 3.53 -40.74
CA ARG A 131 -37.18 3.62 -39.93
C ARG A 131 -37.90 4.93 -40.23
N THR A 132 -39.19 4.82 -40.49
CA THR A 132 -40.07 5.98 -40.62
C THR A 132 -40.22 6.67 -39.25
N PRO A 133 -40.48 7.99 -39.18
CA PRO A 133 -40.69 8.70 -37.92
C PRO A 133 -41.78 8.08 -37.03
N GLU A 134 -42.79 7.43 -37.63
CA GLU A 134 -43.83 6.70 -36.91
C GLU A 134 -43.34 5.39 -36.27
N GLN A 135 -42.35 4.72 -36.89
CA GLN A 135 -41.72 3.52 -36.33
C GLN A 135 -40.77 3.89 -35.18
N GLU A 136 -40.00 4.97 -35.32
CA GLU A 136 -39.19 5.50 -34.21
C GLU A 136 -40.06 5.96 -33.03
N ALA A 137 -41.16 6.66 -33.31
CA ALA A 137 -42.09 7.09 -32.27
C ALA A 137 -42.73 5.90 -31.54
N ARG A 138 -43.14 4.84 -32.25
CA ARG A 138 -43.65 3.60 -31.63
C ARG A 138 -42.60 2.88 -30.79
N GLU A 139 -41.36 2.84 -31.26
CA GLU A 139 -40.27 2.17 -30.56
C GLU A 139 -39.83 2.96 -29.31
N GLN A 140 -39.82 4.29 -29.38
CA GLN A 140 -39.63 5.18 -28.23
C GLN A 140 -40.78 5.06 -27.23
N GLN A 141 -42.03 5.02 -27.69
CA GLN A 141 -43.20 4.84 -26.82
C GLN A 141 -43.19 3.45 -26.14
N ALA A 142 -42.76 2.41 -26.85
CA ALA A 142 -42.56 1.08 -26.29
C ALA A 142 -41.38 1.00 -25.32
N ALA A 143 -40.29 1.74 -25.57
CA ALA A 143 -39.15 1.86 -24.65
C ALA A 143 -39.53 2.62 -23.37
N GLN A 144 -40.31 3.69 -23.50
CA GLN A 144 -40.81 4.49 -22.39
C GLN A 144 -41.80 3.70 -21.52
N GLN A 145 -42.72 2.94 -22.14
CA GLN A 145 -43.56 1.96 -21.42
C GLN A 145 -42.74 0.87 -20.72
N ARG A 146 -41.62 0.41 -21.30
CA ARG A 146 -40.72 -0.58 -20.67
C ARG A 146 -39.99 -0.02 -19.45
N ASP A 147 -39.57 1.24 -19.49
CA ASP A 147 -38.90 1.90 -18.36
C ASP A 147 -39.90 2.25 -17.24
N ASP A 148 -41.13 2.64 -17.57
CA ASP A 148 -42.20 2.87 -16.59
C ASP A 148 -42.63 1.59 -15.85
N LEU A 149 -42.47 0.43 -16.50
CA LEU A 149 -42.79 -0.89 -15.93
C LEU A 149 -41.62 -1.54 -15.17
N ALA A 150 -40.39 -1.02 -15.28
CA ALA A 150 -39.21 -1.56 -14.61
C ALA A 150 -39.26 -1.29 -13.09
N PRO A 151 -39.20 -2.31 -12.22
CA PRO A 151 -39.37 -2.10 -10.79
C PRO A 151 -38.14 -1.44 -10.15
N LYS A 152 -38.34 -0.30 -9.48
CA LYS A 152 -37.36 0.26 -8.54
C LYS A 152 -37.07 -0.77 -7.44
N THR A 153 -35.79 -0.97 -7.11
CA THR A 153 -35.31 -1.96 -6.14
C THR A 153 -36.10 -1.87 -4.82
N GLY A 154 -36.83 -2.94 -4.46
CA GLY A 154 -37.64 -3.01 -3.23
C GLY A 154 -39.16 -2.80 -3.39
N SER A 155 -39.64 -2.42 -4.57
CA SER A 155 -41.09 -2.21 -4.84
C SER A 155 -41.95 -3.49 -4.69
N LEU A 156 -43.23 -3.29 -4.34
CA LEU A 156 -44.25 -4.34 -4.35
C LEU A 156 -44.55 -4.75 -5.80
N LEU A 157 -44.82 -6.04 -6.02
CA LEU A 157 -45.25 -6.56 -7.31
C LEU A 157 -46.74 -6.24 -7.49
N ASP A 158 -47.06 -5.41 -8.47
CA ASP A 158 -48.44 -5.06 -8.83
C ASP A 158 -49.02 -6.00 -9.91
N ILE A 159 -50.35 -6.04 -10.02
CA ILE A 159 -51.12 -6.83 -10.99
C ILE A 159 -50.66 -6.55 -12.43
N SER A 160 -50.38 -5.29 -12.77
CA SER A 160 -49.90 -4.90 -14.10
C SER A 160 -48.54 -5.52 -14.45
N GLN A 161 -47.63 -5.56 -13.46
CA GLN A 161 -46.31 -6.18 -13.60
C GLN A 161 -46.41 -7.71 -13.71
N SER A 162 -47.29 -8.32 -12.89
CA SER A 162 -47.58 -9.75 -12.93
C SER A 162 -48.12 -10.18 -14.31
N ARG A 163 -49.03 -9.38 -14.88
CA ARG A 163 -49.58 -9.57 -16.22
C ARG A 163 -48.51 -9.45 -17.31
N SER A 164 -47.66 -8.43 -17.23
CA SER A 164 -46.57 -8.21 -18.20
C SER A 164 -45.56 -9.36 -18.19
N ILE A 165 -45.18 -9.84 -17.00
CA ILE A 165 -44.31 -11.01 -16.83
C ILE A 165 -44.91 -12.26 -17.47
N LEU A 166 -46.20 -12.53 -17.26
CA LEU A 166 -46.85 -13.70 -17.84
C LEU A 166 -47.01 -13.61 -19.35
N LEU A 167 -47.38 -12.44 -19.89
CA LEU A 167 -47.53 -12.22 -21.32
C LEU A 167 -46.21 -12.45 -22.06
N THR A 168 -45.13 -11.80 -21.63
CA THR A 168 -43.80 -11.98 -22.23
C THR A 168 -43.31 -13.42 -22.10
N TYR A 169 -43.57 -14.07 -20.96
CA TYR A 169 -43.22 -15.47 -20.76
C TYR A 169 -43.97 -16.41 -21.73
N PHE A 170 -45.29 -16.26 -21.84
CA PHE A 170 -46.11 -17.11 -22.71
C PHE A 170 -45.83 -16.88 -24.18
N GLU A 171 -45.58 -15.64 -24.59
CA GLU A 171 -45.18 -15.31 -25.96
C GLU A 171 -43.87 -16.01 -26.34
N LEU A 172 -42.87 -15.98 -25.45
CA LEU A 172 -41.61 -16.70 -25.65
C LEU A 172 -41.81 -18.21 -25.74
N VAL A 173 -42.64 -18.80 -24.87
CA VAL A 173 -42.94 -20.24 -24.94
C VAL A 173 -43.71 -20.60 -26.21
N GLN A 174 -44.66 -19.76 -26.65
CA GLN A 174 -45.40 -19.94 -27.91
C GLN A 174 -44.48 -19.84 -29.14
N SER A 175 -43.44 -19.01 -29.08
CA SER A 175 -42.39 -18.94 -30.10
C SER A 175 -41.41 -20.13 -30.09
N GLY A 176 -41.65 -21.16 -29.25
CA GLY A 176 -40.84 -22.38 -29.18
C GLY A 176 -39.64 -22.30 -28.24
N VAL A 177 -39.53 -21.26 -27.40
CA VAL A 177 -38.44 -21.15 -26.41
C VAL A 177 -38.70 -22.10 -25.24
N GLU A 178 -37.68 -22.88 -24.88
CA GLU A 178 -37.72 -23.82 -23.76
C GLU A 178 -38.09 -23.10 -22.43
N PRO A 179 -38.98 -23.65 -21.59
CA PRO A 179 -39.57 -22.93 -20.44
C PRO A 179 -38.57 -22.28 -19.47
N ASN A 180 -37.41 -22.89 -19.22
CA ASN A 180 -36.41 -22.29 -18.34
C ASN A 180 -35.66 -21.13 -19.02
N LYS A 181 -35.40 -21.23 -20.33
CA LYS A 181 -34.86 -20.13 -21.13
C LYS A 181 -35.86 -18.98 -21.26
N ALA A 182 -37.15 -19.28 -21.37
CA ALA A 182 -38.20 -18.27 -21.38
C ALA A 182 -38.27 -17.49 -20.06
N VAL A 183 -38.06 -18.14 -18.90
CA VAL A 183 -37.93 -17.45 -17.60
C VAL A 183 -36.74 -16.48 -17.60
N GLN A 184 -35.58 -16.94 -18.08
CA GLN A 184 -34.37 -16.12 -18.12
C GLN A 184 -34.51 -14.92 -19.08
N ARG A 185 -35.08 -15.15 -20.27
CA ARG A 185 -35.34 -14.10 -21.26
C ARG A 185 -36.38 -13.10 -20.77
N THR A 186 -37.47 -13.56 -20.18
CA THR A 186 -38.49 -12.67 -19.58
C THR A 186 -37.88 -11.80 -18.47
N ALA A 187 -37.05 -12.38 -17.61
CA ALA A 187 -36.34 -11.66 -16.56
C ALA A 187 -35.41 -10.56 -17.12
N ALA A 188 -34.67 -10.88 -18.19
CA ALA A 188 -33.80 -9.92 -18.88
C ALA A 188 -34.60 -8.82 -19.59
N THR A 189 -35.63 -9.20 -20.36
CA THR A 189 -36.47 -8.28 -21.14
C THR A 189 -37.19 -7.27 -20.26
N LEU A 190 -37.72 -7.70 -19.12
CA LEU A 190 -38.48 -6.84 -18.21
C LEU A 190 -37.64 -6.29 -17.05
N ARG A 191 -36.33 -6.56 -17.04
CA ARG A 191 -35.39 -6.18 -15.96
C ARG A 191 -35.88 -6.55 -14.56
N VAL A 192 -36.47 -7.74 -14.42
CA VAL A 192 -36.97 -8.29 -13.15
C VAL A 192 -36.14 -9.50 -12.70
N GLY A 193 -36.05 -9.73 -11.39
CA GLY A 193 -35.33 -10.90 -10.86
C GLY A 193 -35.94 -12.22 -11.34
N LYS A 194 -35.09 -13.20 -11.71
CA LYS A 194 -35.52 -14.54 -12.19
C LYS A 194 -36.49 -15.23 -11.22
N ASP A 195 -36.25 -15.10 -9.91
CA ASP A 195 -37.12 -15.62 -8.86
C ASP A 195 -38.52 -15.02 -8.88
N LYS A 196 -38.66 -13.74 -9.27
CA LYS A 196 -39.99 -13.10 -9.40
C LYS A 196 -40.76 -13.69 -10.57
N VAL A 197 -40.11 -13.87 -11.72
CA VAL A 197 -40.73 -14.52 -12.90
C VAL A 197 -41.16 -15.94 -12.54
N PHE A 198 -40.32 -16.68 -11.82
CA PHE A 198 -40.66 -18.03 -11.36
C PHE A 198 -41.86 -18.04 -10.41
N LYS A 199 -41.90 -17.14 -9.42
CA LYS A 199 -43.01 -17.02 -8.46
C LYS A 199 -44.33 -16.66 -9.15
N VAL A 200 -44.30 -15.69 -10.06
CA VAL A 200 -45.49 -15.28 -10.84
C VAL A 200 -45.99 -16.44 -11.71
N ARG A 201 -45.08 -17.11 -12.41
CA ARG A 201 -45.39 -18.29 -13.24
C ARG A 201 -46.00 -19.42 -12.42
N ALA A 202 -45.37 -19.77 -11.29
CA ALA A 202 -45.83 -20.84 -10.42
C ALA A 202 -47.21 -20.51 -9.84
N HIS A 203 -47.41 -19.28 -9.37
CA HIS A 203 -48.70 -18.82 -8.85
C HIS A 203 -49.81 -18.87 -9.89
N TRP A 204 -49.52 -18.43 -11.13
CA TRP A 204 -50.47 -18.53 -12.24
C TRP A 204 -50.83 -19.99 -12.56
N TRP A 205 -49.85 -20.89 -12.53
CA TRP A 205 -50.09 -22.31 -12.82
C TRP A 205 -50.87 -23.02 -11.71
N GLU A 206 -50.69 -22.61 -10.45
CA GLU A 206 -51.39 -23.19 -9.29
C GLU A 206 -52.79 -22.61 -9.08
N LYS A 207 -52.98 -21.31 -9.31
CA LYS A 207 -54.20 -20.58 -8.92
C LYS A 207 -54.93 -19.90 -10.07
N THR A 208 -54.35 -19.83 -11.27
CA THR A 208 -54.91 -19.14 -12.44
C THR A 208 -55.31 -17.67 -12.17
N GLU A 209 -54.58 -17.02 -11.26
CA GLU A 209 -54.80 -15.62 -10.85
C GLU A 209 -53.49 -14.83 -10.95
N LEU A 210 -53.60 -13.52 -11.17
CA LEU A 210 -52.43 -12.63 -11.20
C LEU A 210 -51.89 -12.41 -9.78
N LEU A 211 -50.59 -12.67 -9.61
CA LEU A 211 -49.92 -12.47 -8.32
C LEU A 211 -49.72 -10.97 -8.05
N ALA A 212 -50.44 -10.42 -7.08
CA ALA A 212 -50.14 -9.12 -6.46
C ALA A 212 -49.52 -9.36 -5.08
N SER A 213 -48.42 -8.69 -4.75
CA SER A 213 -47.86 -8.78 -3.40
C SER A 213 -48.42 -7.66 -2.52
N SER A 214 -49.06 -8.00 -1.40
CA SER A 214 -49.37 -7.03 -0.35
C SER A 214 -48.13 -6.75 0.52
N ALA A 215 -48.12 -5.62 1.22
CA ALA A 215 -47.11 -5.30 2.24
C ALA A 215 -47.22 -6.20 3.48
N GLU A 216 -48.33 -6.93 3.64
CA GLU A 216 -48.58 -7.80 4.77
C GLU A 216 -47.65 -9.03 4.69
N GLY A 217 -46.69 -9.08 5.62
CA GLY A 217 -45.69 -10.14 5.71
C GLY A 217 -44.28 -9.73 5.28
N ARG A 218 -44.09 -8.58 4.60
CA ARG A 218 -42.75 -7.99 4.44
C ARG A 218 -42.42 -7.11 5.65
N GLY A 219 -42.22 -7.76 6.80
CA GLY A 219 -41.98 -7.02 8.03
C GLY A 219 -42.17 -7.77 9.33
N VAL A 220 -42.26 -9.11 9.35
CA VAL A 220 -41.78 -9.79 10.55
C VAL A 220 -40.27 -9.76 10.44
N SER A 221 -39.69 -8.67 10.93
CA SER A 221 -38.28 -8.61 11.23
C SER A 221 -37.86 -9.94 11.86
N SER A 222 -36.68 -10.43 11.52
CA SER A 222 -35.91 -11.29 12.43
C SER A 222 -35.49 -10.51 13.70
N GLY A 223 -36.34 -9.57 14.17
CA GLY A 223 -36.20 -8.75 15.37
C GLY A 223 -36.89 -9.37 16.58
N LYS A 224 -37.44 -10.58 16.46
CA LYS A 224 -37.99 -11.35 17.59
C LYS A 224 -37.33 -12.71 17.84
N ASP A 225 -36.18 -13.00 17.25
CA ASP A 225 -35.33 -14.08 17.77
C ASP A 225 -34.33 -13.47 18.75
N GLY A 226 -34.83 -13.12 19.96
CA GLY A 226 -34.03 -12.56 21.06
C GLY A 226 -32.83 -13.43 21.47
N ARG A 227 -32.75 -14.66 20.93
CA ARG A 227 -31.61 -15.57 21.05
C ARG A 227 -30.35 -15.08 20.32
N LYS A 228 -30.46 -14.17 19.34
CA LYS A 228 -29.34 -13.72 18.49
C LYS A 228 -28.86 -12.28 18.74
N LEU A 229 -29.54 -11.51 19.60
CA LEU A 229 -29.10 -10.18 20.01
C LEU A 229 -28.53 -10.23 21.43
N LEU A 230 -27.40 -9.57 21.65
CA LEU A 230 -26.92 -9.26 23.00
C LEU A 230 -27.77 -8.14 23.59
N ASP A 231 -28.04 -8.20 24.90
CA ASP A 231 -28.62 -7.07 25.63
C ASP A 231 -27.56 -5.99 25.90
N ASP A 232 -27.98 -4.84 26.46
CA ASP A 232 -27.09 -3.70 26.68
C ASP A 232 -25.97 -3.98 27.69
N VAL A 233 -26.22 -4.83 28.69
CA VAL A 233 -25.23 -5.23 29.70
C VAL A 233 -24.18 -6.15 29.07
N GLN A 234 -24.62 -7.09 28.24
CA GLN A 234 -23.76 -7.96 27.45
C GLN A 234 -22.95 -7.16 26.42
N CYS A 235 -23.55 -6.14 25.80
CA CYS A 235 -22.84 -5.24 24.89
C CYS A 235 -21.78 -4.40 25.61
N ALA A 236 -22.09 -3.86 26.80
CA ALA A 236 -21.12 -3.15 27.63
C ALA A 236 -19.97 -4.07 28.08
N SER A 237 -20.28 -5.30 28.49
CA SER A 237 -19.28 -6.31 28.86
C SER A 237 -18.40 -6.71 27.68
N LEU A 238 -18.97 -6.82 26.48
CA LEU A 238 -18.21 -7.07 25.25
C LEU A 238 -17.30 -5.90 24.91
N ARG A 239 -17.75 -4.65 25.09
CA ARG A 239 -16.90 -3.46 24.91
C ARG A 239 -15.72 -3.46 25.87
N ALA A 240 -15.95 -3.76 27.15
CA ALA A 240 -14.90 -3.86 28.16
C ALA A 240 -13.88 -4.95 27.81
N PHE A 241 -14.34 -6.13 27.39
CA PHE A 241 -13.46 -7.20 26.91
C PHE A 241 -12.60 -6.77 25.72
N ILE A 242 -13.18 -6.08 24.73
CA ILE A 242 -12.42 -5.57 23.58
C ILE A 242 -11.41 -4.51 24.03
N SER A 243 -11.78 -3.63 24.96
CA SER A 243 -10.87 -2.59 25.52
C SER A 243 -9.68 -3.23 26.24
N ASP A 244 -9.92 -4.17 27.15
CA ASP A 244 -8.87 -4.89 27.89
C ASP A 244 -7.88 -5.58 26.94
N LYS A 245 -8.38 -6.22 25.87
CA LYS A 245 -7.51 -6.81 24.85
C LYS A 245 -6.64 -5.77 24.15
N HIS A 246 -7.20 -4.61 23.79
CA HIS A 246 -6.43 -3.54 23.16
C HIS A 246 -5.44 -2.88 24.12
N GLU A 247 -5.80 -2.70 25.40
CA GLU A 247 -4.92 -2.15 26.45
C GLU A 247 -3.70 -3.05 26.67
N ASN A 248 -3.89 -4.38 26.58
CA ASN A 248 -2.82 -5.37 26.63
C ASN A 248 -2.11 -5.60 25.27
N GLY A 249 -2.36 -4.75 24.26
CA GLY A 249 -1.72 -4.82 22.94
C GLY A 249 -2.15 -6.02 22.07
N GLN A 250 -3.25 -6.69 22.42
CA GLN A 250 -3.75 -7.87 21.72
C GLN A 250 -4.78 -7.48 20.64
N GLN A 251 -4.73 -8.14 19.49
CA GLN A 251 -5.72 -7.95 18.42
C GLN A 251 -6.98 -8.78 18.66
N VAL A 252 -8.14 -8.18 18.42
CA VAL A 252 -9.44 -8.87 18.56
C VAL A 252 -9.99 -9.30 17.21
N PHE A 253 -10.17 -10.61 17.04
CA PHE A 253 -10.76 -11.18 15.83
C PHE A 253 -12.23 -11.58 16.04
N ARG A 254 -12.99 -11.71 14.94
CA ARG A 254 -14.38 -12.19 14.99
C ARG A 254 -14.53 -13.54 15.68
N ARG A 255 -13.55 -14.43 15.51
CA ARG A 255 -13.49 -15.73 16.20
C ARG A 255 -13.36 -15.57 17.71
N THR A 256 -12.45 -14.70 18.16
CA THR A 256 -12.23 -14.40 19.57
C THR A 256 -13.49 -13.82 20.22
N VAL A 257 -14.18 -12.90 19.53
CA VAL A 257 -15.46 -12.36 19.99
C VAL A 257 -16.54 -13.43 20.01
N ARG A 258 -16.58 -14.31 19.01
CA ARG A 258 -17.54 -15.43 18.97
C ARG A 258 -17.36 -16.38 20.16
N GLU A 259 -16.13 -16.78 20.45
CA GLU A 259 -15.80 -17.66 21.59
C GLU A 259 -16.21 -16.99 22.90
N TRP A 260 -15.87 -15.71 23.08
CA TRP A 260 -16.27 -14.93 24.24
C TRP A 260 -17.80 -14.84 24.40
N ILE A 261 -18.55 -14.57 23.32
CA ILE A 261 -20.02 -14.50 23.36
C ILE A 261 -20.62 -15.88 23.70
N LYS A 262 -20.05 -16.96 23.18
CA LYS A 262 -20.48 -18.33 23.48
C LYS A 262 -20.28 -18.66 24.95
N GLU A 263 -19.14 -18.30 25.53
CA GLU A 263 -18.80 -18.58 26.92
C GLU A 263 -19.54 -17.69 27.92
N ARG A 264 -19.60 -16.38 27.67
CA ARG A 264 -20.08 -15.39 28.65
C ARG A 264 -21.55 -15.02 28.47
N CYS A 265 -22.08 -15.13 27.27
CA CYS A 265 -23.48 -14.79 26.96
C CYS A 265 -24.33 -16.02 26.62
N ASN A 266 -23.74 -17.22 26.60
CA ASN A 266 -24.37 -18.49 26.24
C ASN A 266 -25.12 -18.44 24.89
N LYS A 267 -24.51 -17.77 23.89
CA LYS A 267 -25.09 -17.57 22.56
C LYS A 267 -24.11 -18.04 21.49
N ASP A 268 -24.54 -18.99 20.64
CA ASP A 268 -23.73 -19.46 19.50
C ASP A 268 -24.08 -18.65 18.24
N LEU A 269 -23.28 -17.63 17.96
CA LEU A 269 -23.42 -16.78 16.78
C LEU A 269 -22.46 -17.23 15.67
N SER A 270 -22.87 -17.13 14.41
CA SER A 270 -21.95 -17.31 13.29
C SER A 270 -20.96 -16.13 13.19
N ASN A 271 -19.78 -16.33 12.57
CA ASN A 271 -18.82 -15.25 12.33
C ASN A 271 -19.43 -14.06 11.56
N ARG A 272 -20.41 -14.31 10.68
CA ARG A 272 -21.16 -13.27 9.97
C ARG A 272 -22.05 -12.47 10.92
N ALA A 273 -22.77 -13.15 11.81
CA ALA A 273 -23.62 -12.52 12.81
C ALA A 273 -22.81 -11.67 13.80
N VAL A 274 -21.63 -12.15 14.24
CA VAL A 274 -20.70 -11.38 15.06
C VAL A 274 -20.24 -10.11 14.35
N GLY A 275 -19.95 -10.18 13.04
CA GLY A 275 -19.61 -9.01 12.25
C GLY A 275 -20.73 -7.96 12.22
N GLY A 276 -21.98 -8.39 12.03
CA GLY A 276 -23.14 -7.50 12.06
C GLY A 276 -23.43 -6.91 13.44
N LEU A 277 -23.23 -7.70 14.51
CA LEU A 277 -23.34 -7.24 15.90
C LEU A 277 -22.32 -6.13 16.18
N LEU A 278 -21.03 -6.38 15.91
CA LEU A 278 -19.95 -5.41 16.12
C LEU A 278 -20.22 -4.09 15.39
N TYR A 279 -20.71 -4.16 14.14
CA TYR A 279 -21.09 -2.97 13.37
C TYR A 279 -22.20 -2.18 14.06
N ARG A 280 -23.23 -2.87 14.58
CA ARG A 280 -24.38 -2.27 15.26
C ARG A 280 -24.01 -1.60 16.58
N ILE A 281 -23.08 -2.18 17.34
CA ILE A 281 -22.63 -1.61 18.63
C ILE A 281 -21.54 -0.54 18.47
N GLY A 282 -21.22 -0.14 17.24
CA GLY A 282 -20.37 1.01 16.92
C GLY A 282 -18.97 0.67 16.40
N TYR A 283 -18.56 -0.60 16.35
CA TYR A 283 -17.23 -0.96 15.87
C TYR A 283 -17.15 -1.00 14.34
N ARG A 284 -15.96 -0.69 13.82
CA ARG A 284 -15.62 -0.79 12.39
C ARG A 284 -14.36 -1.61 12.24
N ARG A 285 -14.28 -2.43 11.17
CA ARG A 285 -13.04 -3.14 10.84
C ARG A 285 -12.14 -2.18 10.07
N ARG A 286 -11.01 -1.84 10.66
CA ARG A 286 -9.93 -1.03 10.08
C ARG A 286 -8.60 -1.73 10.35
N ARG A 287 -7.55 -1.35 9.61
CA ARG A 287 -6.18 -1.70 10.02
C ARG A 287 -5.86 -0.89 11.28
N GLY A 288 -5.27 -1.51 12.30
CA GLY A 288 -4.81 -0.79 13.48
C GLY A 288 -3.67 0.15 13.08
N ARG A 289 -3.72 1.41 13.47
CA ARG A 289 -2.59 2.34 13.31
C ARG A 289 -1.51 1.97 14.31
N ILE A 290 -0.25 1.92 13.87
CA ILE A 290 0.88 1.84 14.79
C ILE A 290 0.80 3.09 15.68
N LYS A 291 0.90 2.90 17.00
CA LYS A 291 0.91 4.04 17.92
C LYS A 291 2.20 4.82 17.65
N ILE A 292 2.10 5.96 16.97
CA ILE A 292 3.10 7.02 17.13
C ILE A 292 3.23 7.23 18.65
N PRO A 293 4.45 7.29 19.21
CA PRO A 293 4.62 7.55 20.62
C PRO A 293 3.76 8.75 21.04
N PRO A 294 3.02 8.65 22.16
CA PRO A 294 2.12 9.71 22.57
C PRO A 294 2.90 11.03 22.67
N LEU A 295 2.25 12.12 22.28
CA LEU A 295 2.84 13.45 22.30
C LEU A 295 3.09 13.89 23.75
N ASN A 296 4.25 13.52 24.29
CA ASN A 296 4.71 13.93 25.62
C ASN A 296 5.25 15.36 25.57
N ASP A 297 5.47 15.95 26.75
CA ASP A 297 5.85 17.36 26.84
C ASP A 297 7.26 17.62 26.26
N ASP A 298 8.19 16.66 26.37
CA ASP A 298 9.50 16.73 25.73
C ASP A 298 9.40 16.81 24.20
N ARG A 299 8.55 15.98 23.58
CA ARG A 299 8.32 16.01 22.13
C ARG A 299 7.66 17.32 21.71
N LYS A 300 6.73 17.86 22.51
CA LYS A 300 6.14 19.19 22.25
C LYS A 300 7.20 20.29 22.33
N ALA A 301 8.08 20.27 23.32
CA ALA A 301 9.16 21.23 23.47
C ALA A 301 10.10 21.20 22.25
N ARG A 302 10.47 20.00 21.76
CA ARG A 302 11.26 19.84 20.53
C ARG A 302 10.56 20.37 19.29
N ILE A 303 9.27 20.07 19.12
CA ILE A 303 8.47 20.62 18.02
C ILE A 303 8.46 22.15 18.10
N ARG A 304 8.23 22.72 19.29
CA ARG A 304 8.24 24.17 19.50
C ARG A 304 9.58 24.78 19.12
N ARG A 305 10.69 24.21 19.58
CA ARG A 305 12.04 24.67 19.22
C ARG A 305 12.26 24.66 17.71
N PHE A 306 11.89 23.56 17.04
CA PHE A 306 11.97 23.50 15.58
C PHE A 306 11.16 24.61 14.91
N LEU A 307 9.90 24.84 15.31
CA LEU A 307 9.05 25.88 14.73
C LEU A 307 9.66 27.27 14.87
N VAL A 308 10.29 27.56 16.02
CA VAL A 308 10.98 28.84 16.26
C VAL A 308 12.21 28.97 15.37
N GLU A 309 13.07 27.94 15.32
CA GLU A 309 14.27 27.95 14.49
C GLU A 309 13.93 28.06 12.99
N MET A 310 12.88 27.35 12.57
CA MET A 310 12.38 27.31 11.21
C MET A 310 11.69 28.62 10.81
N SER A 311 10.95 29.27 11.72
CA SER A 311 10.39 30.59 11.47
C SER A 311 11.49 31.62 11.23
N ALA A 312 12.55 31.60 12.05
CA ALA A 312 13.72 32.47 11.84
C ALA A 312 14.47 32.16 10.53
N ALA A 313 14.44 30.90 10.07
CA ALA A 313 15.01 30.51 8.77
C ALA A 313 14.17 31.05 7.61
N LEU A 314 12.85 30.97 7.69
CA LEU A 314 11.93 31.52 6.67
C LEU A 314 12.11 33.03 6.52
N THR A 315 12.24 33.77 7.62
CA THR A 315 12.54 35.21 7.59
C THR A 315 13.90 35.51 6.94
N GLN A 316 14.92 34.69 7.18
CA GLN A 316 16.24 34.83 6.53
C GLN A 316 16.17 34.52 5.03
N GLU A 317 15.37 33.54 4.62
CA GLU A 317 15.16 33.22 3.21
C GLU A 317 14.38 34.31 2.48
N GLU A 318 13.36 34.89 3.10
CA GLU A 318 12.61 36.03 2.55
C GLU A 318 13.47 37.28 2.36
N LYS A 319 14.42 37.52 3.26
CA LYS A 319 15.43 38.59 3.13
C LYS A 319 16.56 38.25 2.14
N GLU A 320 16.49 37.10 1.49
CA GLU A 320 17.50 36.56 0.57
C GLU A 320 18.91 36.33 1.17
N GLU A 321 19.05 36.38 2.49
CA GLU A 321 20.31 36.18 3.22
C GLU A 321 20.75 34.71 3.23
N ALA A 322 19.77 33.81 3.19
CA ALA A 322 19.98 32.38 3.22
C ALA A 322 19.02 31.65 2.27
N VAL A 323 19.29 30.38 2.03
CA VAL A 323 18.41 29.47 1.29
C VAL A 323 18.19 28.23 2.13
N ILE A 324 16.92 27.84 2.27
CA ILE A 324 16.54 26.65 3.02
C ILE A 324 16.62 25.44 2.08
N VAL A 325 17.35 24.42 2.53
CA VAL A 325 17.56 23.18 1.81
C VAL A 325 16.93 22.05 2.61
N TYR A 326 15.95 21.38 2.02
CA TYR A 326 15.30 20.21 2.58
C TYR A 326 15.86 18.97 1.88
N MET A 327 16.25 17.96 2.65
CA MET A 327 16.68 16.69 2.10
C MET A 327 16.00 15.54 2.81
N ASP A 328 15.98 14.40 2.14
CA ASP A 328 15.54 13.14 2.70
C ASP A 328 16.05 11.97 1.83
N GLU A 329 15.88 10.75 2.31
CA GLU A 329 16.10 9.50 1.59
C GLU A 329 14.81 8.72 1.41
N SER A 330 14.60 8.18 0.20
CA SER A 330 13.41 7.37 -0.08
C SER A 330 13.72 6.16 -0.94
N PHE A 331 12.70 5.38 -1.28
CA PHE A 331 12.82 4.25 -2.20
C PHE A 331 11.61 4.08 -3.11
N CYS A 332 11.82 3.50 -4.29
CA CYS A 332 10.76 3.10 -5.20
C CYS A 332 10.97 1.64 -5.62
N HIS A 333 9.89 0.86 -5.52
CA HIS A 333 9.91 -0.54 -5.94
C HIS A 333 9.87 -0.67 -7.46
N GLN A 334 10.56 -1.68 -7.98
CA GLN A 334 10.53 -2.03 -9.39
C GLN A 334 9.10 -2.21 -9.89
N LEU A 335 8.20 -2.75 -9.07
CA LEU A 335 6.81 -2.99 -9.43
C LEU A 335 5.86 -2.06 -8.66
N HIS A 336 6.32 -0.87 -8.30
CA HIS A 336 5.49 0.21 -7.76
C HIS A 336 4.36 0.60 -8.73
N GLY A 337 3.12 0.32 -8.35
CA GLY A 337 1.92 0.61 -9.13
C GLY A 337 0.69 0.56 -8.24
N SER A 338 -0.44 1.03 -8.76
CA SER A 338 -1.70 1.05 -8.01
C SER A 338 -2.17 -0.36 -7.62
N ALA A 339 -2.59 -0.52 -6.37
CA ALA A 339 -3.25 -1.73 -5.90
C ALA A 339 -4.70 -1.86 -6.42
N TYR A 340 -5.22 -0.80 -7.06
CA TYR A 340 -6.60 -0.68 -7.53
C TYR A 340 -6.65 -0.54 -9.05
N SER A 341 -7.61 -1.21 -9.67
CA SER A 341 -7.90 -1.14 -11.11
C SER A 341 -9.34 -1.59 -11.34
N TYR A 342 -9.89 -1.27 -12.50
CA TYR A 342 -11.20 -1.76 -12.93
C TYR A 342 -11.05 -3.15 -13.57
N PHE A 343 -11.95 -4.07 -13.20
CA PHE A 343 -12.02 -5.43 -13.74
C PHE A 343 -13.46 -5.73 -14.13
N LEU A 344 -13.64 -6.38 -15.28
CA LEU A 344 -14.95 -6.84 -15.71
C LEU A 344 -15.44 -7.96 -14.77
N THR A 345 -16.75 -7.96 -14.56
CA THR A 345 -17.44 -9.02 -13.84
C THR A 345 -18.22 -9.84 -14.86
N ASP A 346 -18.18 -11.17 -14.75
CA ASP A 346 -18.99 -12.03 -15.62
C ASP A 346 -20.49 -11.99 -15.25
N ASP A 347 -21.33 -12.63 -16.07
CA ASP A 347 -22.78 -12.71 -15.88
C ASP A 347 -23.21 -13.34 -14.53
N ASN A 348 -22.28 -14.01 -13.84
CA ASN A 348 -22.50 -14.64 -12.54
C ASN A 348 -22.00 -13.79 -11.37
N GLY A 349 -21.48 -12.58 -11.61
CA GLY A 349 -20.96 -11.70 -10.57
C GLY A 349 -19.52 -12.02 -10.16
N VAL A 350 -18.79 -12.85 -10.92
CA VAL A 350 -17.39 -13.19 -10.63
C VAL A 350 -16.48 -12.18 -11.30
N VAL A 351 -15.64 -11.52 -10.50
CA VAL A 351 -14.62 -10.58 -10.98
C VAL A 351 -13.55 -11.37 -11.73
N GLN A 352 -13.30 -10.99 -12.98
CA GLN A 352 -12.24 -11.56 -13.81
C GLN A 352 -10.90 -10.89 -13.45
N ASP A 353 -10.41 -11.15 -12.23
CA ASP A 353 -9.13 -10.66 -11.74
C ASP A 353 -7.96 -11.61 -12.09
N GLY A 354 -6.73 -11.15 -11.91
CA GLY A 354 -5.52 -11.97 -12.11
C GLY A 354 -4.74 -11.71 -13.41
N MET A 355 -5.29 -10.97 -14.37
CA MET A 355 -4.50 -10.45 -15.49
C MET A 355 -3.59 -9.29 -15.03
N GLY A 356 -2.30 -9.34 -15.39
CA GLY A 356 -1.41 -8.19 -15.26
C GLY A 356 -0.88 -7.88 -13.86
N ARG A 357 -1.01 -8.79 -12.88
CA ARG A 357 -0.46 -8.60 -11.53
C ARG A 357 0.66 -9.59 -11.22
N THR A 358 1.84 -9.04 -10.90
CA THR A 358 2.98 -9.80 -10.39
C THR A 358 2.83 -9.99 -8.87
N SER A 359 3.14 -11.18 -8.35
CA SER A 359 3.02 -11.48 -6.91
C SER A 359 4.10 -10.82 -6.03
N GLY A 360 5.15 -10.25 -6.62
CA GLY A 360 6.25 -9.59 -5.89
C GLY A 360 6.34 -8.08 -6.16
N LYS A 361 7.00 -7.35 -5.25
CA LYS A 361 7.30 -5.91 -5.40
C LYS A 361 8.53 -5.62 -6.29
N GLY A 362 9.32 -6.66 -6.58
CA GLY A 362 10.56 -6.56 -7.35
C GLY A 362 11.70 -5.88 -6.57
N LEU A 363 12.75 -5.47 -7.29
CA LEU A 363 13.90 -4.78 -6.71
C LEU A 363 13.52 -3.40 -6.15
N ARG A 364 14.45 -2.74 -5.45
CA ARG A 364 14.27 -1.38 -4.93
C ARG A 364 15.31 -0.44 -5.53
N MET A 365 14.86 0.72 -5.99
CA MET A 365 15.71 1.89 -6.17
C MET A 365 15.72 2.67 -4.86
N ILE A 366 16.89 3.01 -4.36
CA ILE A 366 17.09 3.98 -3.29
C ILE A 366 17.39 5.33 -3.94
N MET A 367 16.83 6.38 -3.37
CA MET A 367 16.95 7.75 -3.85
C MET A 367 17.30 8.68 -2.69
N VAL A 368 18.25 9.57 -2.94
CA VAL A 368 18.63 10.67 -2.03
C VAL A 368 18.66 11.93 -2.86
N HIS A 369 18.06 13.00 -2.37
CA HIS A 369 18.07 14.27 -3.07
C HIS A 369 17.82 15.41 -2.09
N ALA A 370 17.98 16.62 -2.58
CA ALA A 370 17.66 17.83 -1.84
C ALA A 370 16.90 18.83 -2.73
N ILE A 371 15.94 19.52 -2.12
CA ILE A 371 15.12 20.53 -2.77
C ILE A 371 15.20 21.85 -2.00
N THR A 372 14.87 22.91 -2.72
CA THR A 372 14.69 24.26 -2.18
C THR A 372 13.36 24.81 -2.70
N LYS A 373 12.90 25.96 -2.19
CA LYS A 373 11.74 26.65 -2.76
C LYS A 373 11.89 26.91 -4.27
N GLY A 374 13.12 27.14 -4.74
CA GLY A 374 13.46 27.32 -6.16
C GLY A 374 13.65 26.03 -6.97
N GLY A 375 13.16 24.88 -6.48
CA GLY A 375 13.29 23.59 -7.16
C GLY A 375 14.40 22.71 -6.63
N ALA A 376 14.52 21.52 -7.22
CA ALA A 376 15.53 20.53 -6.86
C ALA A 376 16.97 21.03 -7.11
N LEU A 377 17.91 20.55 -6.30
CA LEU A 377 19.35 20.83 -6.42
C LEU A 377 20.01 19.84 -7.39
N ALA A 378 19.68 19.93 -8.67
CA ALA A 378 20.24 19.07 -9.72
C ALA A 378 20.97 19.88 -10.78
N ALA A 379 22.02 19.31 -11.33
CA ALA A 379 22.65 19.76 -12.56
C ALA A 379 21.72 19.39 -13.71
N VAL A 380 21.34 20.37 -14.52
CA VAL A 380 20.38 20.22 -15.61
C VAL A 380 21.01 20.57 -16.94
N ASP A 381 20.46 20.01 -18.01
CA ASP A 381 20.77 20.37 -19.38
C ASP A 381 20.02 21.65 -19.83
N GLU A 382 20.16 22.00 -21.10
CA GLU A 382 19.49 23.15 -21.73
C GLU A 382 17.96 23.07 -21.70
N ASN A 383 17.38 21.87 -21.53
CA ASN A 383 15.94 21.65 -21.41
C ASN A 383 15.48 21.61 -19.96
N ASN A 384 16.34 22.01 -19.01
CA ASN A 384 16.08 21.97 -17.57
C ASN A 384 15.81 20.53 -17.06
N PHE A 385 16.32 19.52 -17.77
CA PHE A 385 16.22 18.12 -17.37
C PHE A 385 17.55 17.65 -16.74
N PRO A 386 17.54 16.78 -15.72
CA PRO A 386 18.77 16.39 -15.04
C PRO A 386 19.75 15.69 -15.96
N ILE A 387 21.02 16.09 -15.87
CA ILE A 387 22.08 15.40 -16.62
C ILE A 387 22.15 13.91 -16.20
N PRO A 388 22.42 13.00 -17.15
CA PRO A 388 22.58 11.57 -16.86
C PRO A 388 23.68 11.29 -15.84
N GLU A 389 23.34 10.61 -14.74
CA GLU A 389 24.31 10.22 -13.71
C GLU A 389 24.20 8.76 -13.24
N GLY A 390 25.27 8.26 -12.58
CA GLY A 390 25.35 6.90 -12.09
C GLY A 390 25.11 5.85 -13.19
N TRP A 391 24.00 5.12 -13.10
CA TRP A 391 23.58 4.16 -14.13
C TRP A 391 23.30 4.78 -15.50
N PHE A 392 22.94 6.07 -15.53
CA PHE A 392 22.69 6.80 -16.76
C PHE A 392 23.97 7.36 -17.40
N LYS A 393 25.12 7.36 -16.68
CA LYS A 393 26.39 7.69 -17.33
C LYS A 393 26.74 6.62 -18.37
N PRO A 394 27.12 7.01 -19.59
CA PRO A 394 27.64 6.07 -20.58
C PRO A 394 28.81 5.27 -19.99
N LYS A 395 28.89 3.97 -20.29
CA LYS A 395 30.03 3.16 -19.86
C LYS A 395 31.29 3.65 -20.56
N ASP A 396 32.30 4.04 -19.79
CA ASP A 396 33.67 4.06 -20.29
C ASP A 396 34.06 2.62 -20.65
N LYS A 397 34.44 2.38 -21.91
CA LYS A 397 34.90 1.06 -22.36
C LYS A 397 36.09 0.62 -21.49
N GLY A 398 35.90 -0.42 -20.68
CA GLY A 398 36.97 -1.05 -19.89
C GLY A 398 36.90 -0.85 -18.37
N LYS A 399 35.98 -0.01 -17.84
CA LYS A 399 35.71 0.05 -16.40
C LYS A 399 34.36 -0.58 -16.10
N GLY A 400 34.33 -1.58 -15.22
CA GLY A 400 33.07 -2.14 -14.71
C GLY A 400 32.19 -1.05 -14.09
N ARG A 401 30.90 -1.33 -13.85
CA ARG A 401 30.05 -0.42 -13.05
C ARG A 401 30.82 -0.07 -11.79
N GLN A 402 31.00 1.22 -11.51
CA GLN A 402 31.57 1.68 -10.26
C GLN A 402 30.68 1.11 -9.15
N GLY A 403 31.15 0.04 -8.49
CA GLY A 403 30.67 -0.32 -7.18
C GLY A 403 30.98 0.84 -6.23
N ALA A 404 30.28 0.91 -5.10
CA ALA A 404 30.39 1.95 -4.07
C ALA A 404 31.85 2.22 -3.63
N GLY A 405 32.56 3.02 -4.42
CA GLY A 405 33.92 3.48 -4.19
C GLY A 405 33.94 4.96 -4.50
N SER A 406 34.35 5.76 -3.50
CA SER A 406 34.62 7.21 -3.55
C SER A 406 33.73 7.98 -4.54
N MET A 407 32.66 8.58 -4.02
CA MET A 407 31.75 9.41 -4.81
C MET A 407 32.51 10.53 -5.54
N GLY A 408 32.25 10.75 -6.84
CA GLY A 408 32.83 11.87 -7.57
C GLY A 408 32.27 13.20 -7.05
N THR A 409 33.02 14.29 -7.21
CA THR A 409 32.47 15.63 -6.98
C THR A 409 31.57 16.01 -8.15
N GLU A 410 30.29 16.28 -7.86
CA GLU A 410 29.26 16.56 -8.86
C GLU A 410 28.37 17.72 -8.39
N GLU A 411 27.91 18.56 -9.32
CA GLU A 411 27.07 19.73 -9.03
C GLU A 411 25.58 19.36 -8.94
N THR A 412 25.28 18.17 -8.41
CA THR A 412 23.92 17.67 -8.24
C THR A 412 23.79 16.84 -6.97
N ALA A 413 22.71 17.08 -6.23
CA ALA A 413 22.37 16.35 -5.03
C ALA A 413 21.66 15.01 -5.33
N GLU A 414 21.17 14.78 -6.54
CA GLU A 414 20.34 13.61 -6.86
C GLU A 414 21.18 12.32 -6.92
N MET A 415 21.07 11.41 -5.94
CA MET A 415 21.76 10.12 -5.92
C MET A 415 20.77 8.97 -6.02
N LEU A 416 20.89 8.15 -7.08
CA LEU A 416 20.02 7.00 -7.32
C LEU A 416 20.84 5.72 -7.43
N TRP A 417 20.47 4.68 -6.70
CA TRP A 417 21.09 3.36 -6.83
C TRP A 417 20.12 2.21 -6.58
N GLN A 418 20.49 1.02 -7.01
CA GLN A 418 19.69 -0.18 -6.76
C GLN A 418 20.12 -0.80 -5.43
N ALA A 419 19.14 -1.14 -4.58
CA ALA A 419 19.39 -1.91 -3.37
C ALA A 419 19.95 -3.31 -3.70
N LYS A 420 20.85 -3.80 -2.86
CA LYS A 420 21.45 -5.15 -3.01
C LYS A 420 20.43 -6.28 -2.76
N ARG A 421 19.41 -6.03 -1.93
CA ARG A 421 18.36 -7.00 -1.56
C ARG A 421 16.98 -6.47 -1.92
N ALA A 422 16.12 -7.36 -2.41
CA ALA A 422 14.72 -7.04 -2.70
C ALA A 422 13.87 -6.84 -1.44
N THR A 423 14.30 -7.36 -0.29
CA THR A 423 13.60 -7.35 1.01
C THR A 423 14.51 -6.82 2.14
N GLY A 424 13.92 -6.40 3.27
CA GLY A 424 14.61 -5.82 4.44
C GLY A 424 14.41 -4.30 4.58
N ASP A 425 14.93 -3.70 5.64
CA ASP A 425 14.96 -2.23 5.78
C ASP A 425 15.86 -1.61 4.70
N TYR A 426 15.52 -0.43 4.20
CA TYR A 426 16.34 0.31 3.24
C TYR A 426 17.33 1.26 3.93
N HIS A 427 17.16 1.58 5.21
CA HIS A 427 18.10 2.42 5.96
C HIS A 427 19.51 1.79 6.05
N ASP A 428 19.61 0.45 6.00
CA ASP A 428 20.88 -0.29 5.84
C ASP A 428 21.64 0.06 4.52
N ALA A 429 20.98 0.71 3.57
CA ALA A 429 21.59 1.13 2.32
C ALA A 429 22.37 2.44 2.43
N MET A 430 22.22 3.18 3.54
CA MET A 430 22.93 4.42 3.83
C MET A 430 23.81 4.27 5.08
N THR A 431 24.97 4.91 5.10
CA THR A 431 25.90 4.89 6.24
C THR A 431 26.39 6.30 6.51
N ASP A 432 26.86 6.59 7.73
CA ASP A 432 27.45 7.90 8.08
C ASP A 432 28.49 8.34 7.03
N LYS A 433 29.37 7.43 6.63
CA LYS A 433 30.40 7.70 5.63
C LYS A 433 29.81 8.05 4.27
N MET A 434 28.80 7.29 3.80
CA MET A 434 28.15 7.57 2.53
C MET A 434 27.40 8.89 2.55
N PHE A 435 26.75 9.21 3.67
CA PHE A 435 26.06 10.47 3.89
C PHE A 435 27.01 11.66 3.86
N MET A 436 28.12 11.58 4.59
CA MET A 436 29.13 12.63 4.56
C MET A 436 29.78 12.78 3.18
N GLU A 437 30.07 11.69 2.46
CA GLU A 437 30.56 11.78 1.08
C GLU A 437 29.53 12.46 0.16
N TRP A 438 28.24 12.16 0.28
CA TRP A 438 27.17 12.82 -0.46
C TRP A 438 27.06 14.31 -0.11
N LEU A 439 27.08 14.64 1.18
CA LEU A 439 26.99 16.01 1.67
C LEU A 439 28.16 16.86 1.14
N GLU A 440 29.38 16.34 1.23
CA GLU A 440 30.62 17.02 0.82
C GLU A 440 30.77 17.16 -0.69
N ARG A 441 30.46 16.09 -1.44
CA ARG A 441 30.83 15.95 -2.85
C ARG A 441 29.67 16.20 -3.80
N ARG A 442 28.43 16.25 -3.32
CA ARG A 442 27.24 16.37 -4.17
C ARG A 442 26.33 17.50 -3.72
N LEU A 443 25.82 17.48 -2.50
CA LEU A 443 24.94 18.54 -2.01
C LEU A 443 25.63 19.91 -2.00
N ALA A 444 26.79 20.01 -1.36
CA ALA A 444 27.48 21.28 -1.21
C ALA A 444 27.93 21.89 -2.54
N PRO A 445 28.50 21.13 -3.51
CA PRO A 445 28.77 21.65 -4.85
C PRO A 445 27.50 22.05 -5.62
N ALA A 446 26.43 21.24 -5.59
CA ALA A 446 25.16 21.57 -6.25
C ALA A 446 24.57 22.89 -5.74
N PHE A 447 24.58 23.07 -4.42
CA PHE A 447 24.13 24.30 -3.79
C PHE A 447 24.97 25.50 -4.21
N LYS A 448 26.31 25.37 -4.21
CA LYS A 448 27.21 26.44 -4.64
C LYS A 448 27.05 26.79 -6.12
N ALA A 449 26.83 25.80 -6.98
CA ALA A 449 26.59 26.02 -8.40
C ALA A 449 25.29 26.84 -8.62
N LYS A 450 24.23 26.52 -7.87
CA LYS A 450 22.92 27.19 -8.03
C LYS A 450 22.82 28.53 -7.29
N TYR A 451 23.40 28.66 -6.10
CA TYR A 451 23.19 29.79 -5.20
C TYR A 451 24.48 30.55 -4.82
N GLY A 452 25.63 30.17 -5.37
CA GLY A 452 26.90 30.83 -5.16
C GLY A 452 27.34 30.82 -3.70
N ASN A 453 27.50 32.01 -3.12
CA ASN A 453 27.97 32.22 -1.75
C ASN A 453 26.85 32.43 -0.73
N LYS A 454 25.58 32.21 -1.08
CA LYS A 454 24.47 32.30 -0.12
C LYS A 454 24.68 31.33 1.04
N LYS A 455 24.11 31.66 2.20
CA LYS A 455 24.13 30.78 3.36
C LYS A 455 23.13 29.63 3.17
N MET A 456 23.57 28.40 3.38
CA MET A 456 22.65 27.25 3.45
C MET A 456 22.06 27.15 4.86
N ILE A 457 20.74 26.98 4.95
CA ILE A 457 20.07 26.46 6.14
C ILE A 457 19.59 25.06 5.79
N PHE A 458 20.26 24.06 6.33
CA PHE A 458 20.02 22.65 6.01
C PHE A 458 19.04 22.06 7.02
N VAL A 459 17.92 21.56 6.53
CA VAL A 459 16.90 20.90 7.35
C VAL A 459 17.05 19.40 7.15
N LEU A 460 17.28 18.68 8.25
CA LEU A 460 17.61 17.26 8.26
C LEU A 460 16.77 16.53 9.32
N ASP A 461 16.40 15.29 9.08
CA ASP A 461 15.75 14.42 10.06
C ASP A 461 16.76 13.83 11.07
N ASN A 462 16.29 13.10 12.08
CA ASN A 462 17.12 12.66 13.21
C ASN A 462 17.61 11.20 13.09
N ALA A 463 17.79 10.69 11.86
CA ALA A 463 18.26 9.33 11.66
C ALA A 463 19.68 9.11 12.21
N SER A 464 19.88 7.93 12.81
CA SER A 464 21.13 7.58 13.52
C SER A 464 22.42 7.78 12.71
N TYR A 465 22.38 7.63 11.39
CA TYR A 465 23.56 7.78 10.53
C TYR A 465 23.92 9.25 10.23
N HIS A 466 23.06 10.22 10.52
CA HIS A 466 23.41 11.64 10.45
C HIS A 466 24.27 12.09 11.64
N HIS A 467 24.15 11.41 12.78
CA HIS A 467 24.89 11.70 14.00
C HIS A 467 26.30 11.08 14.03
N GLY A 468 26.99 11.07 12.89
CA GLY A 468 28.38 10.63 12.84
C GLY A 468 29.26 11.56 13.66
N TYR A 469 30.07 11.02 14.58
CA TYR A 469 31.05 11.80 15.38
C TYR A 469 32.46 11.68 14.81
N ASP A 470 33.35 12.60 15.20
CA ASP A 470 34.77 12.54 14.82
C ASP A 470 35.34 11.12 15.05
N ALA A 471 35.90 10.52 14.00
CA ALA A 471 36.29 9.11 14.03
C ALA A 471 37.43 8.81 15.03
N GLU A 472 38.16 9.85 15.47
CA GLU A 472 39.21 9.71 16.47
C GLU A 472 38.67 9.85 17.89
N VAL A 473 37.74 10.76 18.13
CA VAL A 473 37.22 11.01 19.49
C VAL A 473 36.02 10.11 19.80
N GLY A 474 35.12 9.94 18.82
CA GLY A 474 33.85 9.24 18.98
C GLY A 474 32.97 9.88 20.07
N VAL A 475 32.04 9.10 20.60
CA VAL A 475 31.23 9.50 21.77
C VAL A 475 31.93 8.99 23.03
N PRO A 476 32.45 9.87 23.91
CA PRO A 476 33.23 9.47 25.09
C PRO A 476 32.53 8.43 25.97
N GLU A 477 31.20 8.49 26.10
CA GLU A 477 30.38 7.57 26.89
C GLU A 477 30.31 6.15 26.31
N SER A 478 30.46 6.02 24.99
CA SER A 478 30.49 4.74 24.28
C SER A 478 31.89 4.10 24.26
N ASN A 479 32.93 4.91 24.48
CA ASN A 479 34.31 4.47 24.43
C ASN A 479 34.70 3.63 25.66
N SER A 480 35.61 2.69 25.46
CA SER A 480 36.22 2.01 26.60
C SER A 480 37.00 2.99 27.49
N LYS A 481 37.06 2.72 28.79
CA LYS A 481 37.86 3.49 29.75
C LYS A 481 39.32 3.68 29.29
N GLY A 482 39.90 2.62 28.71
CA GLY A 482 41.27 2.67 28.20
C GLY A 482 41.44 3.56 26.99
N TYR A 483 40.47 3.54 26.07
CA TYR A 483 40.46 4.41 24.90
C TYR A 483 40.37 5.89 25.31
N ASN A 484 39.42 6.25 26.18
CA ASN A 484 39.32 7.62 26.72
C ASN A 484 40.59 8.07 27.45
N THR A 485 41.24 7.17 28.21
CA THR A 485 42.54 7.48 28.84
C THR A 485 43.61 7.76 27.78
N GLY A 486 43.62 7.00 26.69
CA GLY A 486 44.48 7.22 25.53
C GLY A 486 44.22 8.56 24.85
N LEU A 487 42.96 8.94 24.66
CA LEU A 487 42.58 10.25 24.11
C LEU A 487 43.08 11.40 24.99
N LEU A 488 42.78 11.36 26.29
CA LEU A 488 43.26 12.37 27.25
C LEU A 488 44.77 12.54 27.16
N ARG A 489 45.52 11.42 27.08
CA ARG A 489 46.98 11.46 26.94
C ARG A 489 47.42 12.07 25.60
N LYS A 490 46.81 11.63 24.49
CA LYS A 490 47.12 12.12 23.13
C LYS A 490 46.92 13.63 23.02
N TYR A 491 45.84 14.14 23.61
CA TYR A 491 45.50 15.57 23.64
C TYR A 491 46.14 16.33 24.81
N LYS A 492 47.17 15.75 25.44
CA LYS A 492 48.00 16.39 26.48
C LYS A 492 47.21 16.82 27.73
N CYS A 493 46.07 16.19 28.02
CA CYS A 493 45.41 16.31 29.31
C CYS A 493 46.20 15.56 30.38
N ARG A 494 46.64 16.28 31.42
CA ARG A 494 47.47 15.71 32.50
C ARG A 494 46.67 15.28 33.72
N LYS A 495 45.50 15.87 33.94
CA LYS A 495 44.65 15.61 35.11
C LYS A 495 43.17 15.70 34.74
N ILE A 496 42.36 14.89 35.40
CA ILE A 496 40.91 14.96 35.34
C ILE A 496 40.33 15.28 36.71
N THR A 497 39.15 15.87 36.71
CA THR A 497 38.40 16.22 37.91
C THR A 497 37.07 15.46 37.91
N VAL A 498 36.72 14.87 39.05
CA VAL A 498 35.52 14.06 39.23
C VAL A 498 34.81 14.53 40.50
N GLU A 499 33.51 14.78 40.40
CA GLU A 499 32.68 15.11 41.55
C GLU A 499 31.95 13.87 42.04
N ARG A 500 31.95 13.65 43.36
CA ARG A 500 31.27 12.52 43.99
C ARG A 500 30.49 13.01 45.19
N GLU A 501 29.27 12.52 45.35
CA GLU A 501 28.50 12.72 46.56
C GLU A 501 29.06 11.88 47.70
N VAL A 502 29.27 12.51 48.84
CA VAL A 502 29.73 11.88 50.08
C VAL A 502 28.67 12.12 51.14
N THR A 503 28.01 11.04 51.56
CA THR A 503 27.05 11.07 52.66
C THR A 503 27.80 11.03 53.99
N GLY A 504 27.69 12.10 54.76
CA GLY A 504 28.20 12.17 56.13
C GLY A 504 27.05 12.28 57.14
N SER A 505 27.42 12.33 58.43
CA SER A 505 26.48 12.55 59.54
C SER A 505 25.75 13.90 59.49
N ALA A 506 26.18 14.84 58.63
CA ALA A 506 25.58 16.16 58.40
C ALA A 506 24.83 16.29 57.05
N GLY A 507 24.56 15.17 56.36
CA GLY A 507 23.87 15.14 55.05
C GLY A 507 24.77 14.79 53.86
N VAL A 508 24.23 14.92 52.65
CA VAL A 508 24.92 14.68 51.37
C VAL A 508 25.73 15.91 50.98
N ARG A 509 27.04 15.75 50.71
CA ARG A 509 27.90 16.84 50.20
C ARG A 509 28.66 16.37 48.96
N SER A 510 28.69 17.18 47.91
CA SER A 510 29.57 16.92 46.75
C SER A 510 31.03 17.20 47.12
N LYS A 511 31.92 16.28 46.77
CA LYS A 511 33.37 16.41 46.94
C LYS A 511 34.08 16.18 45.62
N THR A 512 34.95 17.11 45.28
CA THR A 512 35.75 17.08 44.05
C THR A 512 37.07 16.33 44.27
N TYR A 513 37.37 15.38 43.38
CA TYR A 513 38.59 14.58 43.36
C TYR A 513 39.36 14.87 42.08
N THR A 514 40.68 15.08 42.19
CA THR A 514 41.57 15.27 41.03
C THR A 514 42.46 14.05 40.86
N PHE A 515 42.51 13.49 39.65
CA PHE A 515 43.32 12.33 39.32
C PHE A 515 44.30 12.67 38.20
N GLN A 516 45.55 12.22 38.34
CA GLN A 516 46.56 12.34 37.27
C GLN A 516 46.28 11.31 36.19
N VAL A 517 46.32 11.73 34.92
CA VAL A 517 46.20 10.84 33.77
C VAL A 517 47.43 9.93 33.73
N PRO A 518 47.27 8.60 33.77
CA PRO A 518 48.41 7.68 33.75
C PRO A 518 49.26 7.86 32.49
N ALA A 519 50.59 7.82 32.64
CA ALA A 519 51.52 7.90 31.51
C ALA A 519 51.47 6.65 30.61
N THR A 520 51.12 5.49 31.18
CA THR A 520 50.89 4.21 30.49
C THR A 520 49.68 3.51 31.07
N GLY A 521 49.01 2.67 30.28
CA GLY A 521 47.83 1.92 30.74
C GLY A 521 46.58 2.78 30.96
N THR A 522 45.67 2.30 31.81
CA THR A 522 44.35 2.92 32.10
C THR A 522 44.29 3.39 33.56
N PHE A 523 43.34 4.26 33.92
CA PHE A 523 43.17 4.64 35.33
C PHE A 523 42.92 3.42 36.22
N PRO A 524 43.46 3.38 37.46
CA PRO A 524 43.16 2.32 38.41
C PRO A 524 41.66 2.15 38.63
N GLN A 525 41.22 0.91 38.83
CA GLN A 525 39.81 0.60 39.07
C GLN A 525 39.36 1.20 40.40
N ALA A 526 38.17 1.82 40.40
CA ALA A 526 37.55 2.29 41.62
C ALA A 526 37.24 1.07 42.51
N ASN A 527 37.92 0.95 43.65
CA ASN A 527 37.63 -0.08 44.64
C ASN A 527 36.64 0.50 45.66
N SER A 528 35.55 -0.22 45.94
CA SER A 528 34.40 0.25 46.75
C SER A 528 34.75 0.65 48.18
N LYS A 529 35.96 0.33 48.66
CA LYS A 529 36.41 0.57 50.03
C LYS A 529 37.39 1.72 50.24
N CYS A 530 37.97 2.32 49.18
CA CYS A 530 39.05 3.31 49.37
C CYS A 530 39.03 4.54 48.45
N GLY A 531 38.13 4.65 47.47
CA GLY A 531 37.96 5.86 46.66
C GLY A 531 39.17 6.27 45.79
N LYS A 532 40.23 5.46 45.74
CA LYS A 532 41.53 5.78 45.07
C LYS A 532 41.54 5.56 43.55
N GLY A 533 40.50 4.95 42.98
CA GLY A 533 40.40 4.71 41.54
C GLY A 533 39.28 5.54 40.89
N VAL A 534 39.24 5.54 39.56
CA VAL A 534 38.24 6.25 38.75
C VAL A 534 37.42 5.22 37.97
N SER A 535 36.11 5.38 37.86
CA SER A 535 35.23 4.50 37.09
C SER A 535 35.32 4.78 35.58
N GLY A 536 34.80 3.87 34.75
CA GLY A 536 34.69 4.10 33.30
C GLY A 536 33.83 5.33 32.97
N PRO A 537 32.60 5.44 33.51
CA PRO A 537 31.73 6.60 33.32
C PRO A 537 32.36 7.93 33.79
N GLU A 538 33.06 7.93 34.93
CA GLU A 538 33.77 9.13 35.42
C GLU A 538 34.87 9.59 34.44
N VAL A 539 35.62 8.64 33.86
CA VAL A 539 36.61 8.97 32.82
C VAL A 539 35.93 9.48 31.56
N ALA A 540 34.79 8.89 31.15
CA ALA A 540 34.04 9.34 29.99
C ALA A 540 33.53 10.79 30.15
N LEU A 541 32.86 11.10 31.27
CA LEU A 541 32.37 12.45 31.58
C LEU A 541 33.51 13.47 31.65
N ALA A 542 34.63 13.12 32.30
CA ALA A 542 35.79 14.00 32.35
C ALA A 542 36.45 14.19 30.97
N THR A 543 36.41 13.17 30.12
CA THR A 543 36.89 13.26 28.73
C THR A 543 36.00 14.20 27.94
N ARG A 544 34.66 14.03 28.01
CA ARG A 544 33.71 14.96 27.40
C ARG A 544 33.96 16.39 27.88
N ALA A 545 34.02 16.64 29.20
CA ALA A 545 34.27 17.97 29.74
C ALA A 545 35.60 18.58 29.24
N PHE A 546 36.67 17.78 29.17
CA PHE A 546 37.96 18.23 28.64
C PHE A 546 37.87 18.64 27.17
N PHE A 547 37.26 17.81 26.32
CA PHE A 547 37.10 18.12 24.90
C PHE A 547 36.15 19.30 24.70
N GLN A 548 35.08 19.42 25.49
CA GLN A 548 34.16 20.56 25.42
C GLN A 548 34.87 21.89 25.71
N LEU A 549 35.83 21.88 26.64
CA LEU A 549 36.61 23.07 26.99
C LEU A 549 37.75 23.38 26.00
N LYS A 550 38.43 22.36 25.47
CA LYS A 550 39.70 22.54 24.71
C LYS A 550 39.57 22.31 23.22
N HIS A 551 38.64 21.46 22.81
CA HIS A 551 38.43 21.01 21.43
C HIS A 551 36.93 20.80 21.15
N PRO A 552 36.06 21.81 21.34
CA PRO A 552 34.61 21.64 21.30
C PRO A 552 34.12 21.07 19.97
N THR A 553 34.76 21.43 18.85
CA THR A 553 34.44 20.93 17.51
C THR A 553 34.66 19.42 17.34
N LYS A 554 35.46 18.78 18.20
CA LYS A 554 35.67 17.32 18.16
C LYS A 554 34.53 16.52 18.79
N LEU A 555 33.67 17.17 19.58
CA LEU A 555 32.46 16.58 20.16
C LEU A 555 31.20 16.90 19.36
N MET A 556 31.30 17.85 18.44
CA MET A 556 30.22 18.16 17.51
C MET A 556 30.09 17.02 16.50
N GLU A 557 28.88 16.87 16.00
CA GLU A 557 28.60 15.92 14.94
C GLU A 557 29.30 16.36 13.65
N LYS A 558 29.67 15.40 12.79
CA LYS A 558 30.37 15.67 11.53
C LYS A 558 29.57 16.61 10.64
N VAL A 559 28.25 16.42 10.60
CA VAL A 559 27.33 17.28 9.84
C VAL A 559 27.38 18.70 10.41
N GLU A 560 27.16 18.86 11.71
CA GLU A 560 27.21 20.17 12.36
C GLU A 560 28.57 20.88 12.14
N THR A 561 29.68 20.14 12.31
CA THR A 561 31.03 20.65 12.08
C THR A 561 31.22 21.09 10.62
N PHE A 562 30.73 20.30 9.66
CA PHE A 562 30.80 20.59 8.24
C PHE A 562 30.01 21.86 7.87
N MET A 563 28.81 22.01 8.44
CA MET A 563 27.92 23.16 8.23
C MET A 563 28.50 24.43 8.85
N ASN A 564 28.86 24.39 10.13
CA ASN A 564 29.42 25.51 10.87
C ASN A 564 30.74 25.99 10.24
N GLY A 565 31.59 25.07 9.78
CA GLY A 565 32.84 25.39 9.09
C GLY A 565 32.67 26.17 7.78
N ARG A 566 31.46 26.22 7.22
CA ARG A 566 31.11 26.99 6.01
C ARG A 566 30.27 28.23 6.31
N GLY A 567 30.01 28.53 7.58
CA GLY A 567 29.07 29.57 7.98
C GLY A 567 27.61 29.23 7.66
N TRP A 568 27.32 27.95 7.39
CA TRP A 568 25.97 27.45 7.16
C TRP A 568 25.31 27.04 8.48
N ARG A 569 23.99 26.81 8.46
CA ARG A 569 23.20 26.44 9.64
C ARG A 569 22.53 25.09 9.44
N LEU A 570 22.41 24.32 10.50
CA LEU A 570 21.67 23.06 10.56
C LEU A 570 20.42 23.23 11.43
N ILE A 571 19.30 22.68 11.00
CA ILE A 571 18.04 22.60 11.75
C ILE A 571 17.58 21.15 11.72
N TRP A 572 17.33 20.58 12.90
CA TRP A 572 16.89 19.20 13.03
C TRP A 572 15.39 19.09 13.13
N THR A 573 14.81 18.21 12.33
CA THR A 573 13.38 17.95 12.31
C THR A 573 12.99 17.12 13.53
N PRO A 574 11.90 17.47 14.23
CA PRO A 574 11.44 16.68 15.36
C PRO A 574 11.03 15.26 14.93
N PRO A 575 11.20 14.25 15.80
CA PRO A 575 10.79 12.88 15.50
C PRO A 575 9.30 12.76 15.11
N TYR A 576 9.04 11.92 14.11
CA TYR A 576 7.70 11.61 13.59
C TYR A 576 6.93 12.85 13.10
N MET A 577 7.60 13.71 12.34
CA MET A 577 7.02 14.92 11.71
C MET A 577 7.35 15.00 10.20
N PRO A 578 7.06 13.96 9.40
CA PRO A 578 7.35 13.98 7.95
C PRO A 578 6.58 15.08 7.22
N SER A 579 5.43 15.52 7.75
CA SER A 579 4.65 16.63 7.19
C SER A 579 5.37 17.99 7.21
N PHE A 580 6.44 18.13 7.99
CA PHE A 580 7.30 19.31 8.00
C PHE A 580 8.38 19.28 6.92
N GLN A 581 8.56 18.13 6.25
CA GLN A 581 9.54 17.92 5.19
C GLN A 581 8.87 17.98 3.81
N PRO A 582 9.00 19.08 3.05
CA PRO A 582 8.36 19.20 1.72
C PRO A 582 8.91 18.22 0.70
N ILE A 583 10.10 17.65 0.93
CA ILE A 583 10.70 16.65 0.05
C ILE A 583 9.93 15.32 0.04
N GLU A 584 9.17 15.02 1.09
CA GLU A 584 8.26 13.86 1.11
C GLU A 584 7.21 13.94 0.00
N LEU A 585 6.67 15.13 -0.24
CA LEU A 585 5.73 15.39 -1.34
C LEU A 585 6.42 15.34 -2.70
N PHE A 586 7.70 15.70 -2.76
CA PHE A 586 8.50 15.57 -3.96
C PHE A 586 8.69 14.09 -4.33
N TRP A 587 8.96 13.23 -3.34
CA TRP A 587 8.97 11.77 -3.54
C TRP A 587 7.63 11.25 -4.03
N GLN A 588 6.55 11.69 -3.41
CA GLN A 588 5.20 11.29 -3.80
C GLN A 588 4.92 11.64 -5.26
N HIS A 589 5.25 12.86 -5.70
CA HIS A 589 5.05 13.31 -7.09
C HIS A 589 5.74 12.39 -8.10
N GLY A 590 7.02 12.04 -7.85
CA GLY A 590 7.76 11.11 -8.71
C GLY A 590 7.20 9.68 -8.69
N LYS A 591 6.86 9.16 -7.51
CA LYS A 591 6.30 7.82 -7.34
C LYS A 591 4.92 7.69 -8.00
N GLN A 592 4.12 8.76 -7.99
CA GLN A 592 2.81 8.79 -8.63
C GLN A 592 2.93 8.61 -10.15
N TYR A 593 3.84 9.34 -10.79
CA TYR A 593 4.12 9.15 -12.22
C TYR A 593 4.59 7.72 -12.54
N VAL A 594 5.48 7.16 -11.71
CA VAL A 594 5.91 5.75 -11.83
C VAL A 594 4.73 4.80 -11.74
N SER A 595 3.78 5.06 -10.84
CA SER A 595 2.58 4.23 -10.64
C SER A 595 1.67 4.27 -11.86
N PHE A 596 1.42 5.45 -12.43
CA PHE A 596 0.60 5.61 -13.64
C PHE A 596 1.21 4.95 -14.87
N ASN A 597 2.54 4.87 -14.94
CA ASN A 597 3.27 4.25 -16.04
C ASN A 597 3.68 2.79 -15.74
N PHE A 598 2.95 2.10 -14.86
CA PHE A 598 3.23 0.72 -14.47
C PHE A 598 3.05 -0.26 -15.63
N LYS A 599 4.02 -1.18 -15.78
CA LYS A 599 3.99 -2.32 -16.70
C LYS A 599 4.58 -3.56 -16.01
N THR A 600 3.98 -4.73 -16.23
CA THR A 600 4.32 -5.99 -15.52
C THR A 600 5.76 -6.50 -15.70
N LYS A 601 6.45 -6.08 -16.76
CA LYS A 601 7.82 -6.51 -17.08
C LYS A 601 8.84 -5.38 -17.05
N ARG A 602 8.52 -4.24 -16.44
CA ARG A 602 9.45 -3.10 -16.44
C ARG A 602 10.73 -3.39 -15.66
N THR A 603 11.83 -2.93 -16.21
CA THR A 603 13.18 -2.99 -15.67
C THR A 603 13.42 -1.88 -14.66
N MET A 604 14.49 -2.00 -13.86
CA MET A 604 14.87 -0.90 -12.97
C MET A 604 15.26 0.36 -13.75
N ALA A 605 15.89 0.24 -14.92
CA ALA A 605 16.25 1.39 -15.74
C ALA A 605 15.02 2.21 -16.17
N GLU A 606 13.92 1.54 -16.52
CA GLU A 606 12.66 2.20 -16.83
C GLU A 606 12.08 2.91 -15.59
N VAL A 607 12.12 2.29 -14.41
CA VAL A 607 11.67 2.94 -13.17
C VAL A 607 12.49 4.19 -12.86
N TRP A 608 13.80 4.16 -13.08
CA TRP A 608 14.66 5.32 -12.82
C TRP A 608 14.32 6.47 -13.78
N ALA A 609 14.13 6.16 -15.07
CA ALA A 609 13.74 7.14 -16.06
C ALA A 609 12.34 7.73 -15.75
N GLN A 610 11.40 6.88 -15.32
CA GLN A 610 10.07 7.30 -14.89
C GLN A 610 10.13 8.20 -13.66
N VAL A 611 10.95 7.89 -12.64
CA VAL A 611 11.06 8.75 -11.46
C VAL A 611 11.56 10.15 -11.82
N ARG A 612 12.61 10.26 -12.65
CA ARG A 612 13.11 11.56 -13.13
C ARG A 612 12.03 12.30 -13.92
N LYS A 613 11.36 11.64 -14.88
CA LYS A 613 10.23 12.22 -15.61
C LYS A 613 9.11 12.70 -14.67
N GLY A 614 8.84 11.95 -13.60
CA GLY A 614 7.88 12.36 -12.58
C GLY A 614 8.28 13.65 -11.87
N TRP A 615 9.55 13.79 -11.48
CA TRP A 615 10.04 14.99 -10.78
C TRP A 615 10.24 16.22 -11.66
N TYR A 616 10.80 16.04 -12.85
CA TYR A 616 11.23 17.14 -13.73
C TYR A 616 10.29 17.37 -14.91
N GLY A 617 9.23 16.56 -15.02
CA GLY A 617 8.21 16.67 -16.05
C GLY A 617 8.41 15.70 -17.22
N ASP A 618 7.31 15.40 -17.88
CA ASP A 618 7.27 14.67 -19.14
C ASP A 618 6.21 15.29 -20.07
N PRO A 619 6.61 16.19 -20.97
CA PRO A 619 5.69 16.84 -21.90
C PRO A 619 5.06 15.85 -22.90
N THR A 620 5.62 14.65 -23.02
CA THR A 620 5.13 13.60 -23.93
C THR A 620 4.16 12.63 -23.25
N TRP A 621 3.81 12.85 -21.97
CA TRP A 621 2.93 11.95 -21.25
C TRP A 621 1.47 12.07 -21.71
N GLU A 622 0.92 10.96 -22.21
CA GLU A 622 -0.41 10.92 -22.85
C GLU A 622 -1.59 10.91 -21.85
N GLY A 623 -1.32 10.83 -20.54
CA GLY A 623 -2.38 10.71 -19.53
C GLY A 623 -3.12 12.02 -19.22
N GLN A 624 -2.60 13.16 -19.69
CA GLN A 624 -3.24 14.47 -19.54
C GLN A 624 -2.81 15.41 -20.68
N GLU A 625 -3.70 16.29 -21.11
CA GLU A 625 -3.37 17.38 -22.05
C GLU A 625 -2.26 18.28 -21.48
N GLY A 626 -1.19 18.48 -22.27
CA GLY A 626 0.00 19.23 -21.85
C GLY A 626 1.07 18.42 -21.10
N GLY A 627 0.87 17.11 -20.94
CA GLY A 627 1.85 16.20 -20.34
C GLY A 627 1.95 16.28 -18.81
N TRP A 628 2.93 15.58 -18.24
CA TRP A 628 3.18 15.57 -16.80
C TRP A 628 4.05 16.77 -16.41
N LYS A 629 3.57 17.57 -15.45
CA LYS A 629 4.29 18.76 -15.00
C LYS A 629 5.40 18.42 -13.98
N PRO A 630 6.51 19.16 -13.97
CA PRO A 630 7.52 19.04 -12.91
C PRO A 630 6.93 19.31 -11.52
N ALA A 631 7.57 18.77 -10.49
CA ALA A 631 7.21 19.06 -9.11
C ALA A 631 7.43 20.54 -8.78
N ASP A 632 6.36 21.23 -8.37
CA ASP A 632 6.42 22.63 -7.95
C ASP A 632 6.89 22.74 -6.49
N CYS A 633 8.21 22.79 -6.30
CA CYS A 633 8.81 22.83 -4.97
C CYS A 633 8.37 24.03 -4.13
N SER A 634 7.97 25.15 -4.74
CA SER A 634 7.43 26.30 -4.01
C SER A 634 6.09 25.95 -3.35
N LYS A 635 5.21 25.24 -4.07
CA LYS A 635 3.95 24.72 -3.51
C LYS A 635 4.19 23.66 -2.44
N LEU A 636 5.17 22.78 -2.62
CA LEU A 636 5.51 21.76 -1.63
C LEU A 636 5.98 22.41 -0.31
N VAL A 637 6.86 23.41 -0.40
CA VAL A 637 7.32 24.19 0.77
C VAL A 637 6.14 24.92 1.42
N ALA A 638 5.27 25.56 0.65
CA ALA A 638 4.09 26.23 1.17
C ALA A 638 3.15 25.26 1.91
N HIS A 639 3.00 24.03 1.42
CA HIS A 639 2.24 22.99 2.10
C HIS A 639 2.86 22.61 3.46
N ALA A 640 4.18 22.37 3.52
CA ALA A 640 4.85 22.08 4.78
C ALA A 640 4.71 23.24 5.80
N VAL A 641 4.82 24.50 5.34
CA VAL A 641 4.61 25.69 6.17
C VAL A 641 3.16 25.78 6.66
N LYS A 642 2.17 25.38 5.85
CA LYS A 642 0.75 25.29 6.27
C LYS A 642 0.59 24.26 7.39
N GLU A 643 1.23 23.11 7.31
CA GLU A 643 1.22 22.10 8.38
C GLU A 643 1.87 22.63 9.68
N MET A 644 3.01 23.32 9.57
CA MET A 644 3.64 23.98 10.71
C MET A 644 2.72 25.04 11.35
N ASN A 645 2.00 25.83 10.55
CA ASN A 645 1.04 26.82 11.06
C ASN A 645 -0.13 26.19 11.83
N LYS A 646 -0.60 24.99 11.44
CA LYS A 646 -1.60 24.25 12.24
C LYS A 646 -1.08 23.94 13.64
N TRP A 647 0.20 23.58 13.74
CA TRP A 647 0.85 23.33 15.02
C TRP A 647 1.01 24.60 15.85
N VAL A 648 1.49 25.70 15.24
CA VAL A 648 1.56 27.02 15.89
C VAL A 648 0.21 27.43 16.47
N ALA A 649 -0.87 27.29 15.70
CA ALA A 649 -2.22 27.65 16.14
C ALA A 649 -2.75 26.78 17.30
N SER A 650 -2.23 25.56 17.45
CA SER A 650 -2.61 24.64 18.53
C SER A 650 -1.72 24.73 19.78
N ASP A 651 -0.56 25.39 19.68
CA ASP A 651 0.40 25.49 20.77
C ASP A 651 -0.01 26.59 21.77
N PRO A 652 0.07 26.34 23.09
CA PRO A 652 -0.34 27.34 24.08
C PRO A 652 0.64 28.51 24.23
N VAL A 653 1.88 28.38 23.72
CA VAL A 653 2.96 29.37 23.89
C VAL A 653 3.17 30.20 22.63
N LEU A 654 3.20 29.56 21.46
CA LEU A 654 3.46 30.24 20.20
C LEU A 654 2.25 31.05 19.72
N ARG A 655 2.51 32.19 19.07
CA ARG A 655 1.51 33.06 18.42
C ARG A 655 2.01 33.58 17.08
N GLY A 656 1.09 34.00 16.23
CA GLY A 656 1.37 34.50 14.89
C GLY A 656 1.42 33.39 13.83
N GLN A 657 2.25 33.58 12.80
CA GLN A 657 2.42 32.63 11.70
C GLN A 657 3.91 32.36 11.46
N MET A 658 4.22 31.20 10.89
CA MET A 658 5.58 30.86 10.46
C MET A 658 6.16 31.96 9.55
N GLY A 659 7.37 32.42 9.86
CA GLY A 659 8.03 33.56 9.20
C GLY A 659 7.74 34.92 9.86
N ALA A 660 6.75 34.99 10.74
CA ALA A 660 6.32 36.17 11.48
C ALA A 660 5.74 35.79 12.86
N LEU A 661 6.43 34.89 13.59
CA LEU A 661 6.04 34.54 14.96
C LEU A 661 6.21 35.75 15.88
N GLU A 662 5.26 35.94 16.79
CA GLU A 662 5.34 36.97 17.83
C GLU A 662 6.45 36.62 18.84
N GLU A 663 7.01 37.64 19.53
CA GLU A 663 8.07 37.43 20.51
C GLU A 663 7.64 36.41 21.58
N ILE A 664 8.47 35.38 21.75
CA ILE A 664 8.30 34.37 22.80
C ILE A 664 8.63 35.05 24.13
N PRO A 665 7.78 34.95 25.17
CA PRO A 665 8.09 35.53 26.47
C PRO A 665 9.45 35.07 26.98
N GLU A 666 10.28 36.01 27.43
CA GLU A 666 11.65 35.81 27.93
C GLU A 666 11.74 34.75 29.05
N SER A 667 10.62 34.44 29.71
CA SER A 667 10.49 33.44 30.77
C SER A 667 10.38 31.98 30.30
N TYR A 668 10.46 31.72 28.98
CA TYR A 668 10.53 30.35 28.46
C TYR A 668 12.00 29.91 28.41
N GLU A 669 12.47 29.27 29.49
CA GLU A 669 13.74 28.53 29.45
C GLU A 669 13.53 27.23 28.64
N ASP A 670 14.37 27.02 27.63
CA ASP A 670 14.37 25.82 26.78
C ASP A 670 14.90 24.63 27.59
N ASP A 671 14.03 24.04 28.43
CA ASP A 671 14.35 22.87 29.27
C ASP A 671 14.45 21.56 28.46
N ALA A 672 14.36 21.62 27.12
CA ALA A 672 14.42 20.42 26.30
C ALA A 672 15.81 19.75 26.42
N PRO A 673 15.89 18.49 26.88
CA PRO A 673 17.16 17.77 26.91
C PRO A 673 17.77 17.72 25.51
N GLY A 674 19.06 18.08 25.41
CA GLY A 674 19.76 18.20 24.14
C GLY A 674 19.68 16.92 23.29
N HIS A 675 19.22 17.10 22.04
CA HIS A 675 19.30 16.31 20.80
C HIS A 675 19.34 14.75 20.78
N ASN A 676 19.49 14.04 21.89
CA ASN A 676 19.88 12.63 21.92
C ASN A 676 18.71 11.62 21.92
N ASP A 677 17.61 11.91 21.21
CA ASP A 677 16.61 10.88 20.88
C ASP A 677 16.87 10.40 19.45
N ILE A 678 17.96 9.64 19.28
CA ILE A 678 18.23 8.92 18.03
C ILE A 678 17.03 8.00 17.77
N VAL A 679 16.31 8.27 16.67
CA VAL A 679 15.20 7.41 16.28
C VAL A 679 15.79 6.17 15.63
N HIS A 680 15.55 5.01 16.25
CA HIS A 680 15.62 3.75 15.52
C HIS A 680 14.30 3.64 14.73
N ASP A 681 14.37 3.80 13.41
CA ASP A 681 13.18 3.69 12.57
C ASP A 681 12.72 2.22 12.51
N ASP A 682 11.62 1.92 13.20
CA ASP A 682 10.99 0.59 13.21
C ASP A 682 10.07 0.37 11.98
N GLY A 683 10.28 1.12 10.88
CA GLY A 683 9.54 0.96 9.62
C GLY A 683 8.14 1.59 9.63
N VAL A 684 7.94 2.65 10.42
CA VAL A 684 6.65 3.36 10.58
C VAL A 684 6.34 4.25 9.36
N GLU A 685 7.37 4.82 8.74
CA GLU A 685 7.27 5.81 7.65
C GLU A 685 6.63 5.23 6.38
N ALA A 686 6.85 3.94 6.10
CA ALA A 686 6.30 3.28 4.92
C ALA A 686 4.77 3.25 4.87
N GLN A 687 4.10 3.34 6.03
CA GLN A 687 2.63 3.38 6.09
C GLN A 687 2.08 4.81 6.01
N GLU A 688 2.79 5.79 6.56
CA GLU A 688 2.41 7.21 6.54
C GLU A 688 2.54 7.79 5.13
N GLN A 689 3.59 7.43 4.38
CA GLN A 689 3.75 7.78 2.96
C GLN A 689 2.64 7.21 2.06
N LEU A 690 2.10 6.03 2.40
CA LEU A 690 0.96 5.42 1.69
C LEU A 690 -0.37 6.12 2.02
N GLU A 691 -0.57 6.58 3.25
CA GLU A 691 -1.77 7.31 3.67
C GLU A 691 -1.79 8.76 3.12
N LEU A 692 -0.66 9.47 3.13
CA LEU A 692 -0.49 10.78 2.46
C LEU A 692 -0.78 10.70 0.95
N SER A 693 -0.38 9.61 0.30
CA SER A 693 -0.69 9.37 -1.11
C SER A 693 -2.19 9.18 -1.39
N ALA A 694 -2.95 8.68 -0.41
CA ALA A 694 -4.39 8.45 -0.54
C ALA A 694 -5.18 9.74 -0.26
N GLU A 695 -4.83 10.49 0.79
CA GLU A 695 -5.52 11.75 1.14
C GLU A 695 -5.28 12.86 0.09
N PHE A 696 -4.09 12.94 -0.50
CA PHE A 696 -3.82 13.89 -1.60
C PHE A 696 -4.47 13.47 -2.92
N MET A 697 -4.63 12.16 -3.18
CA MET A 697 -5.39 11.68 -4.34
C MET A 697 -6.89 12.03 -4.25
N GLU A 698 -7.46 12.11 -3.05
CA GLU A 698 -8.82 12.61 -2.85
C GLU A 698 -8.90 14.14 -3.04
N CYS A 699 -7.92 14.91 -2.54
CA CYS A 699 -7.98 16.38 -2.60
C CYS A 699 -7.74 16.99 -3.99
N MET A 700 -7.05 16.31 -4.91
CA MET A 700 -6.82 16.79 -6.29
C MET A 700 -7.90 16.32 -7.27
N GLY A 701 -8.90 15.55 -6.80
CA GLY A 701 -10.05 15.13 -7.61
C GLY A 701 -11.16 16.17 -7.72
N ASP A 702 -11.09 17.26 -6.94
CA ASP A 702 -12.22 18.17 -6.71
C ASP A 702 -11.98 19.64 -7.12
N GLU A 703 -10.91 19.99 -7.86
CA GLU A 703 -10.63 21.40 -8.21
C GLU A 703 -11.21 21.90 -9.55
N ASP A 704 -12.02 21.12 -10.28
CA ASP A 704 -12.63 21.57 -11.56
C ASP A 704 -14.16 21.36 -11.66
N ALA A 705 -14.88 21.32 -10.54
CA ALA A 705 -16.35 21.16 -10.54
C ALA A 705 -17.12 22.28 -9.83
N ASP A 706 -16.67 23.53 -9.96
CA ASP A 706 -17.55 24.69 -9.76
C ASP A 706 -18.21 25.05 -11.09
N GLY A 707 -19.33 24.38 -11.37
CA GLY A 707 -20.18 24.62 -12.51
C GLY A 707 -21.59 24.13 -12.25
N ASP A 708 -22.41 25.02 -11.67
CA ASP A 708 -23.87 25.07 -11.67
C ASP A 708 -24.62 23.80 -12.12
N ALA A 709 -25.27 23.13 -11.16
CA ALA A 709 -26.55 22.47 -11.41
C ALA A 709 -27.34 22.32 -10.11
N GLU A 710 -28.30 23.21 -9.91
CA GLU A 710 -29.54 22.88 -9.19
C GLU A 710 -30.17 21.63 -9.83
N VAL A 711 -30.47 20.61 -9.01
CA VAL A 711 -31.70 19.81 -8.90
C VAL A 711 -31.44 18.58 -8.03
#